data_AF-A0A914WTW2-F1
#
_entry.id   AF-A0A914WTW2-F1
#
_cell.length_a   1.000
_cell.length_b   1.000
_cell.length_c   1.000
_cell.angle_alpha   90.00
_cell.angle_beta   90.00
_cell.angle_gamma   90.00
#
_symmetry.space_group_name_H-M   'P 1'
#
loop_
_entity.id
_entity.type
_entity.pdbx_description
1 polymer ?
#
loop_
_entity_poly.entity_id
_entity_poly.type
_entity_poly.pdbx_seq_one_letter_code
_entity_poly.pdbx_strand_id
1 'polypeptide(L)'
;MGHANIWFSHPRKYGPGSRQCRVCSNHHGLIRKYALNMCRRCFREYSGDIGFKKRSYDAMIPRGILKTNWTHKYLEQIPAVVVLFIDLNWNHPSWTEKKFECQSKVNSIRHSLEGRGTRLAVVLIQTMAPLPPGEDVLAAERATELCSACDLSPKSLFVFPLTDQLFGYILRLEHAFHELAQAFYQGEIRRVKSKKELLSKATHQALLIRCQFKIALLSELRQDSQTALRHYKLAYQHLAEAQLAEEQWFEWKTIAGLVTYKVCRLCFHHNTPLDSIAHFRRHVDFFRPLVGRHPTEQLARIEHYAWLSQQHAIFAELFDGAVHKGLAAVQTQHPGIYFQNAAEEAMRKKRSIQSMVSDLQASWTTASGTLQPPAYPSPDPLGILLGLEFFGQRPWRVGLAEGALTADQGTESAAVLALELRQHGALALATGTLPLLNAAMAQFKRYNCPRTKRHMMVLMADEYLEMGQFAKALQLYGHVVWEYRLERWWSLLVSILYKTLACAFCLGNVKDYVSATLELLNSQITNVDESERGRLQQNLLRLLGGEPPLPEPGLAKSTVDAAMEIWHKDLADRCFFMVQMKRIHACVQARAWFSVPDSSAVSVNETVRIKVALRLLAPLPMQFRQLKIAVEEVNTTAGATSGDQVPLFTDNVQDIPLMPGDVKYFDFSFRPDPNRDIGKQLIISSVELDVGHLQAPIYGSLQWEGAGAVSARPVSAEFATGRRAVSVFDRQSLPDNIKIVSRPALATVDVHHGRSILVGEIYDVHVRITNKEVGALTSFRVFAGLDATSSDDHSPNSSPSTFFFLDPKTNAFVASLALDLADLPVGLTTDVIVKCCSQTVGDHTLRFHASYRIGCVVQGGAAAATIDCACSATTSTVVHVQQPFAVASRPISLNGEPVDQFVQQELCLIHADLQVIATCELVIESVVWQLIDVRLLPGSERRWRYVLFPLVAGHVALPRLRLSSPCLAQETLDRLAQRSLPTSFFVLPFAKRIDQTAAGGATATTSEWTTGATDARLPTAVQTGLT
;
A
#
# COMPACT_ATOMS: atom_id res chain seq x y z
N MET A 1 28.22 -35.66 -97.71
CA MET A 1 27.91 -34.21 -97.77
C MET A 1 26.52 -33.99 -97.22
N GLY A 2 26.37 -33.52 -95.99
CA GLY A 2 25.05 -33.33 -95.39
C GLY A 2 25.12 -33.14 -93.89
N HIS A 3 25.37 -31.91 -93.44
CA HIS A 3 24.99 -31.41 -92.10
C HIS A 3 25.30 -29.92 -91.87
N ALA A 4 25.67 -29.14 -92.91
CA ALA A 4 25.97 -27.71 -92.80
C ALA A 4 24.84 -26.77 -93.30
N ASN A 5 23.81 -27.28 -94.00
CA ASN A 5 22.79 -26.44 -94.68
C ASN A 5 21.41 -26.41 -93.99
N ILE A 6 21.27 -26.81 -92.72
CA ILE A 6 20.00 -26.76 -91.96
C ILE A 6 20.10 -25.83 -90.74
N TRP A 7 20.83 -24.73 -90.87
CA TRP A 7 20.70 -23.57 -89.98
C TRP A 7 20.30 -22.38 -90.85
N PHE A 8 19.29 -21.60 -90.46
CA PHE A 8 18.72 -20.43 -91.17
C PHE A 8 17.58 -20.65 -92.19
N SER A 9 16.66 -21.59 -91.96
CA SER A 9 15.50 -21.81 -92.85
C SER A 9 14.35 -20.78 -92.75
N HIS A 10 14.35 -19.88 -91.76
CA HIS A 10 13.34 -18.81 -91.64
C HIS A 10 13.99 -17.41 -91.62
N PRO A 11 13.48 -16.42 -92.38
CA PRO A 11 13.87 -15.04 -92.25
C PRO A 11 13.62 -14.59 -90.80
N ARG A 12 14.68 -14.34 -90.03
CA ARG A 12 14.58 -13.73 -88.69
C ARG A 12 14.26 -12.24 -88.81
N LYS A 13 13.24 -11.87 -89.59
CA LYS A 13 12.70 -10.51 -89.67
C LYS A 13 11.70 -10.25 -88.53
N TYR A 14 11.11 -11.32 -88.00
CA TYR A 14 10.10 -11.27 -86.94
C TYR A 14 10.46 -12.23 -85.80
N GLY A 15 10.21 -11.81 -84.56
CA GLY A 15 10.45 -12.60 -83.35
C GLY A 15 11.47 -11.98 -82.37
N PRO A 16 11.65 -12.56 -81.16
CA PRO A 16 12.55 -12.02 -80.13
C PRO A 16 14.02 -11.95 -80.56
N GLY A 17 14.46 -12.91 -81.39
CA GLY A 17 15.84 -12.99 -81.91
C GLY A 17 16.12 -12.15 -83.16
N SER A 18 15.13 -11.46 -83.74
CA SER A 18 15.35 -10.53 -84.87
C SER A 18 15.77 -9.13 -84.43
N ARG A 19 15.62 -8.83 -83.14
CA ARG A 19 15.81 -7.49 -82.58
C ARG A 19 17.19 -7.39 -81.98
N GLN A 20 17.97 -6.43 -82.44
CA GLN A 20 19.32 -6.18 -81.98
C GLN A 20 19.46 -4.73 -81.50
N CYS A 21 20.39 -4.49 -80.60
CA CYS A 21 20.78 -3.14 -80.22
C CYS A 21 21.26 -2.37 -81.45
N ARG A 22 20.75 -1.16 -81.64
CA ARG A 22 21.19 -0.27 -82.74
C ARG A 22 22.66 0.15 -82.68
N VAL A 23 23.34 -0.07 -81.54
CA VAL A 23 24.74 0.30 -81.31
C VAL A 23 25.67 -0.92 -81.27
N CYS A 24 25.36 -1.90 -80.42
CA CYS A 24 26.21 -3.07 -80.17
C CYS A 24 25.80 -4.33 -80.94
N SER A 25 24.69 -4.28 -81.70
CA SER A 25 24.04 -5.44 -82.33
C SER A 25 23.72 -6.63 -81.38
N ASN A 26 23.81 -6.43 -80.07
CA ASN A 26 23.46 -7.45 -79.08
C ASN A 26 21.95 -7.66 -79.03
N HIS A 27 21.53 -8.91 -78.98
CA HIS A 27 20.14 -9.32 -78.89
C HIS A 27 19.64 -9.42 -77.43
N HIS A 28 20.54 -9.43 -76.44
CA HIS A 28 20.19 -9.55 -75.03
C HIS A 28 19.99 -8.21 -74.33
N GLY A 29 19.00 -8.15 -73.43
CA GLY A 29 18.80 -7.00 -72.55
C GLY A 29 18.45 -5.69 -73.28
N LEU A 30 17.63 -5.75 -74.33
CA LEU A 30 17.20 -4.59 -75.12
C LEU A 30 16.17 -3.70 -74.38
N ILE A 31 16.45 -2.40 -74.35
CA ILE A 31 15.54 -1.34 -73.90
C ILE A 31 14.71 -0.89 -75.10
N ARG A 32 13.41 -1.21 -75.04
CA ARG A 32 12.45 -0.99 -76.14
C ARG A 32 11.53 0.22 -75.93
N LYS A 33 11.54 0.78 -74.72
CA LYS A 33 10.72 1.94 -74.36
C LYS A 33 11.31 3.20 -75.00
N TYR A 34 10.46 4.15 -75.39
CA TYR A 34 10.86 5.40 -76.05
C TYR A 34 11.60 5.19 -77.38
N ALA A 35 11.35 4.08 -78.07
CA ALA A 35 11.99 3.71 -79.34
C ALA A 35 13.53 3.69 -79.31
N LEU A 36 14.14 3.55 -78.13
CA LEU A 36 15.60 3.57 -77.97
C LEU A 36 16.28 2.40 -78.70
N ASN A 37 15.70 1.20 -78.64
CA ASN A 37 16.23 -0.03 -79.26
C ASN A 37 17.74 -0.24 -78.99
N MET A 38 18.16 -0.07 -77.74
CA MET A 38 19.56 -0.21 -77.29
C MET A 38 19.72 -1.29 -76.23
N CYS A 39 20.84 -2.01 -76.24
CA CYS A 39 21.25 -2.91 -75.16
C CYS A 39 21.51 -2.09 -73.88
N ARG A 40 21.20 -2.64 -72.69
CA ARG A 40 21.41 -1.96 -71.38
C ARG A 40 22.83 -1.41 -71.19
N ARG A 41 23.85 -2.07 -71.78
CA ARG A 41 25.25 -1.65 -71.74
C ARG A 41 25.47 -0.35 -72.53
N CYS A 42 25.11 -0.34 -73.81
CA CYS A 42 25.18 0.88 -74.63
C CYS A 42 24.28 1.99 -74.11
N PHE A 43 23.11 1.67 -73.55
CA PHE A 43 22.29 2.72 -72.94
C PHE A 43 23.01 3.40 -71.78
N ARG A 44 23.74 2.67 -70.92
CA ARG A 44 24.51 3.29 -69.83
C ARG A 44 25.62 4.20 -70.37
N GLU A 45 26.35 3.73 -71.37
CA GLU A 45 27.46 4.46 -72.01
C GLU A 45 26.95 5.76 -72.69
N TYR A 46 25.91 5.67 -73.51
CA TYR A 46 25.42 6.80 -74.31
C TYR A 46 24.24 7.57 -73.67
N SER A 47 23.84 7.22 -72.44
CA SER A 47 22.67 7.86 -71.79
C SER A 47 22.83 9.38 -71.68
N GLY A 48 24.02 9.86 -71.32
CA GLY A 48 24.31 11.30 -71.23
C GLY A 48 24.12 12.02 -72.56
N ASP A 49 24.63 11.44 -73.64
CA ASP A 49 24.58 12.00 -75.00
C ASP A 49 23.17 12.02 -75.59
N ILE A 50 22.33 11.02 -75.22
CA ILE A 50 20.92 10.93 -75.63
C ILE A 50 20.05 11.91 -74.79
N GLY A 51 20.65 12.70 -73.89
CA GLY A 51 19.95 13.65 -73.03
C GLY A 51 19.33 13.03 -71.78
N PHE A 52 19.58 11.75 -71.50
CA PHE A 52 19.19 11.13 -70.22
C PHE A 52 20.17 11.56 -69.13
N LYS A 53 19.91 12.74 -68.55
CA LYS A 53 20.60 13.20 -67.34
C LYS A 53 20.05 12.45 -66.14
N LYS A 54 20.94 11.80 -65.38
CA LYS A 54 20.61 11.33 -64.02
C LYS A 54 20.26 12.59 -63.22
N ARG A 55 19.02 12.70 -62.71
CA ARG A 55 18.66 13.78 -61.78
C ARG A 55 19.52 13.61 -60.52
N SER A 56 20.65 14.29 -60.44
CA SER A 56 21.42 14.40 -59.21
C SER A 56 20.65 15.35 -58.29
N TYR A 57 20.44 14.91 -57.06
CA TYR A 57 19.89 15.77 -56.01
C TYR A 57 20.96 16.69 -55.41
N ASP A 58 22.22 16.57 -55.84
CA ASP A 58 23.40 17.19 -55.21
C ASP A 58 23.35 18.72 -55.07
N ALA A 59 22.57 19.42 -55.92
CA ALA A 59 22.37 20.87 -55.83
C ALA A 59 21.14 21.29 -55.00
N MET A 60 20.32 20.35 -54.54
CA MET A 60 19.06 20.64 -53.83
C MET A 60 19.29 20.68 -52.32
N ILE A 61 19.37 21.88 -51.75
CA ILE A 61 19.38 22.10 -50.30
C ILE A 61 17.97 21.79 -49.76
N PRO A 62 17.79 20.77 -48.92
CA PRO A 62 16.46 20.40 -48.46
C PRO A 62 15.87 21.43 -47.48
N ARG A 63 14.69 21.97 -47.80
CA ARG A 63 13.88 22.73 -46.83
C ARG A 63 13.22 21.78 -45.84
N GLY A 64 13.39 22.08 -44.55
CA GLY A 64 12.80 21.36 -43.40
C GLY A 64 13.06 19.85 -43.40
N ILE A 65 12.53 19.16 -42.40
CA ILE A 65 12.69 17.72 -42.20
C ILE A 65 11.38 17.00 -42.57
N LEU A 66 10.21 17.37 -42.02
CA LEU A 66 8.93 16.70 -42.34
C LEU A 66 7.83 17.69 -42.74
N LYS A 67 7.21 17.46 -43.90
CA LYS A 67 6.08 18.29 -44.38
C LYS A 67 4.77 17.93 -43.66
N THR A 68 4.02 18.94 -43.25
CA THR A 68 2.73 18.80 -42.54
C THR A 68 1.64 18.17 -43.42
N ASN A 69 1.51 18.62 -44.66
CA ASN A 69 0.49 18.16 -45.60
C ASN A 69 0.69 16.71 -46.08
N TRP A 70 1.90 16.14 -45.94
CA TRP A 70 2.20 14.84 -46.54
C TRP A 70 1.54 13.69 -45.79
N THR A 71 1.44 13.76 -44.45
CA THR A 71 0.76 12.73 -43.67
C THR A 71 -0.76 12.77 -43.90
N HIS A 72 -1.35 13.96 -43.81
CA HIS A 72 -2.77 14.21 -44.10
C HIS A 72 -3.19 13.71 -45.49
N LYS A 73 -2.32 13.88 -46.49
CA LYS A 73 -2.55 13.38 -47.85
C LYS A 73 -2.89 11.88 -47.92
N TYR A 74 -2.23 11.03 -47.14
CA TYR A 74 -2.45 9.57 -47.17
C TYR A 74 -3.41 9.07 -46.09
N LEU A 75 -3.78 9.92 -45.13
CA LEU A 75 -4.77 9.62 -44.12
C LEU A 75 -6.19 10.00 -44.56
N GLU A 76 -6.35 11.13 -45.26
CA GLU A 76 -7.67 11.73 -45.49
C GLU A 76 -7.97 12.06 -46.96
N GLN A 77 -6.95 12.34 -47.79
CA GLN A 77 -7.18 12.86 -49.15
C GLN A 77 -7.02 11.81 -50.27
N ILE A 78 -6.13 10.83 -50.11
CA ILE A 78 -5.85 9.82 -51.14
C ILE A 78 -6.40 8.47 -50.69
N PRO A 79 -7.46 7.96 -51.35
CA PRO A 79 -7.91 6.60 -51.11
C PRO A 79 -6.89 5.60 -51.64
N ALA A 80 -6.62 4.55 -50.87
CA ALA A 80 -5.79 3.43 -51.31
C ALA A 80 -6.52 2.60 -52.39
N VAL A 81 -7.84 2.43 -52.22
CA VAL A 81 -8.72 1.69 -53.12
C VAL A 81 -10.00 2.51 -53.32
N VAL A 82 -10.45 2.60 -54.57
CA VAL A 82 -11.78 3.09 -54.93
C VAL A 82 -12.57 1.91 -55.48
N VAL A 83 -13.75 1.67 -54.93
CA VAL A 83 -14.64 0.57 -55.32
C VAL A 83 -15.88 1.16 -55.95
N LEU A 84 -16.19 0.73 -57.18
CA LEU A 84 -17.39 1.12 -57.90
C LEU A 84 -18.39 -0.04 -57.89
N PHE A 85 -19.54 0.17 -57.26
CA PHE A 85 -20.66 -0.77 -57.29
C PHE A 85 -21.57 -0.47 -58.47
N ILE A 86 -21.86 -1.47 -59.29
CA ILE A 86 -22.71 -1.33 -60.48
C ILE A 86 -23.74 -2.46 -60.46
N ASP A 87 -25.01 -2.09 -60.58
CA ASP A 87 -26.09 -3.04 -60.82
C ASP A 87 -26.08 -3.50 -62.28
N LEU A 88 -25.63 -4.74 -62.50
CA LEU A 88 -25.47 -5.31 -63.84
C LEU A 88 -25.46 -6.85 -63.79
N ASN A 89 -26.55 -7.45 -64.22
CA ASN A 89 -26.64 -8.90 -64.45
C ASN A 89 -25.93 -9.30 -65.76
N TRP A 90 -25.36 -10.50 -65.81
CA TRP A 90 -24.66 -11.02 -67.00
C TRP A 90 -25.58 -11.18 -68.23
N ASN A 91 -26.86 -11.47 -68.00
CA ASN A 91 -27.89 -11.70 -69.01
C ASN A 91 -28.71 -10.43 -69.36
N HIS A 92 -28.21 -9.23 -69.04
CA HIS A 92 -28.95 -8.00 -69.28
C HIS A 92 -29.24 -7.78 -70.80
N PRO A 93 -30.49 -7.48 -71.20
CA PRO A 93 -30.86 -7.38 -72.62
C PRO A 93 -30.09 -6.29 -73.38
N SER A 94 -29.78 -5.16 -72.72
CA SER A 94 -28.92 -4.09 -73.26
C SER A 94 -27.49 -4.12 -72.68
N TRP A 95 -26.83 -5.29 -72.75
CA TRP A 95 -25.46 -5.48 -72.24
C TRP A 95 -24.45 -4.47 -72.81
N THR A 96 -24.52 -4.17 -74.11
CA THR A 96 -23.57 -3.28 -74.80
C THR A 96 -23.62 -1.84 -74.26
N GLU A 97 -24.81 -1.31 -74.01
CA GLU A 97 -25.01 0.02 -73.44
C GLU A 97 -24.52 0.08 -71.99
N LYS A 98 -24.87 -0.92 -71.17
CA LYS A 98 -24.44 -1.00 -69.76
C LYS A 98 -22.93 -1.16 -69.61
N LYS A 99 -22.32 -1.94 -70.50
CA LYS A 99 -20.85 -2.07 -70.60
C LYS A 99 -20.20 -0.73 -70.91
N PHE A 100 -20.74 0.04 -71.86
CA PHE A 100 -20.23 1.38 -72.19
C PHE A 100 -20.43 2.38 -71.04
N GLU A 101 -21.56 2.31 -70.34
CA GLU A 101 -21.83 3.10 -69.13
C GLU A 101 -20.78 2.82 -68.03
N CYS A 102 -20.50 1.54 -67.76
CA CYS A 102 -19.46 1.11 -66.83
C CYS A 102 -18.07 1.62 -67.26
N GLN A 103 -17.72 1.46 -68.53
CA GLN A 103 -16.46 1.94 -69.10
C GLN A 103 -16.30 3.46 -68.91
N SER A 104 -17.34 4.23 -69.20
CA SER A 104 -17.34 5.69 -69.05
C SER A 104 -17.13 6.11 -67.58
N LYS A 105 -17.87 5.49 -66.64
CA LYS A 105 -17.71 5.73 -65.20
C LYS A 105 -16.30 5.40 -64.71
N VAL A 106 -15.76 4.24 -65.09
CA VAL A 106 -14.40 3.80 -64.76
C VAL A 106 -13.35 4.78 -65.30
N ASN A 107 -13.50 5.24 -66.55
CA ASN A 107 -12.57 6.18 -67.16
C ASN A 107 -12.61 7.57 -66.52
N SER A 108 -13.81 8.06 -66.15
CA SER A 108 -13.97 9.32 -65.42
C SER A 108 -13.23 9.28 -64.08
N ILE A 109 -13.44 8.23 -63.28
CA ILE A 109 -12.75 8.05 -61.99
C ILE A 109 -11.23 7.92 -62.20
N ARG A 110 -10.80 7.14 -63.21
CA ARG A 110 -9.38 6.96 -63.53
C ARG A 110 -8.71 8.28 -63.89
N HIS A 111 -9.38 9.15 -64.64
CA HIS A 111 -8.86 10.47 -64.97
C HIS A 111 -8.74 11.38 -63.73
N SER A 112 -9.72 11.34 -62.82
CA SER A 112 -9.62 12.05 -61.52
C SER A 112 -8.49 11.52 -60.63
N LEU A 113 -8.12 10.24 -60.79
CA LEU A 113 -7.03 9.58 -60.05
C LEU A 113 -5.68 9.62 -60.79
N GLU A 114 -5.57 10.37 -61.88
CA GLU A 114 -4.35 10.37 -62.70
C GLU A 114 -3.11 10.77 -61.89
N GLY A 115 -2.03 10.01 -62.07
CA GLY A 115 -0.79 10.16 -61.29
C GLY A 115 -0.83 9.64 -59.85
N ARG A 116 -2.00 9.25 -59.33
CA ARG A 116 -2.16 8.64 -58.00
C ARG A 116 -2.12 7.12 -58.15
N GLY A 117 -1.39 6.43 -57.28
CA GLY A 117 -1.22 4.97 -57.35
C GLY A 117 -2.45 4.14 -56.96
N THR A 118 -3.58 4.80 -56.70
CA THR A 118 -4.84 4.25 -56.16
C THR A 118 -5.33 3.06 -56.98
N ARG A 119 -5.78 2.01 -56.30
CA ARG A 119 -6.36 0.84 -56.96
C ARG A 119 -7.83 1.09 -57.26
N LEU A 120 -8.29 0.65 -58.43
CA LEU A 120 -9.69 0.69 -58.81
C LEU A 120 -10.23 -0.75 -58.84
N ALA A 121 -11.39 -0.96 -58.21
CA ALA A 121 -12.12 -2.21 -58.26
C ALA A 121 -13.57 -1.96 -58.68
N VAL A 122 -14.14 -2.91 -59.41
CA VAL A 122 -15.54 -2.90 -59.82
C VAL A 122 -16.24 -4.10 -59.18
N VAL A 123 -17.37 -3.84 -58.55
CA VAL A 123 -18.26 -4.87 -57.97
C VAL A 123 -19.55 -4.86 -58.75
N LEU A 124 -19.85 -5.97 -59.41
CA LEU A 124 -21.11 -6.18 -60.11
C LEU A 124 -22.12 -6.75 -59.12
N ILE A 125 -23.20 -6.02 -58.90
CA ILE A 125 -24.34 -6.48 -58.11
C ILE A 125 -25.21 -7.31 -59.03
N GLN A 126 -25.51 -8.54 -58.61
CA GLN A 126 -26.34 -9.48 -59.37
C GLN A 126 -27.60 -9.84 -58.59
N THR A 127 -28.74 -9.70 -59.25
CA THR A 127 -30.06 -10.02 -58.69
C THR A 127 -30.39 -11.51 -58.77
N MET A 128 -29.64 -12.29 -59.54
CA MET A 128 -29.84 -13.73 -59.68
C MET A 128 -28.82 -14.52 -58.84
N ALA A 129 -29.25 -15.66 -58.33
CA ALA A 129 -28.37 -16.58 -57.62
C ALA A 129 -27.26 -17.08 -58.56
N PRO A 130 -25.99 -17.09 -58.11
CA PRO A 130 -24.87 -17.51 -58.95
C PRO A 130 -24.96 -19.01 -59.23
N LEU A 131 -24.73 -19.39 -60.49
CA LEU A 131 -24.55 -20.78 -60.90
C LEU A 131 -23.20 -21.32 -60.34
N PRO A 132 -23.06 -22.64 -60.15
CA PRO A 132 -21.82 -23.28 -59.71
C PRO A 132 -20.62 -22.89 -60.60
N PRO A 133 -19.40 -22.77 -60.02
CA PRO A 133 -18.22 -22.36 -60.76
C PRO A 133 -17.89 -23.36 -61.87
N GLY A 134 -17.95 -22.90 -63.13
CA GLY A 134 -17.66 -23.69 -64.34
C GLY A 134 -18.86 -23.91 -65.25
N GLU A 135 -20.09 -23.70 -64.77
CA GLU A 135 -21.32 -23.89 -65.57
C GLU A 135 -21.79 -22.60 -66.29
N ASP A 136 -21.33 -21.43 -65.84
CA ASP A 136 -21.68 -20.13 -66.42
C ASP A 136 -20.60 -19.62 -67.38
N VAL A 137 -20.56 -20.22 -68.58
CA VAL A 137 -19.65 -19.84 -69.68
C VAL A 137 -19.86 -18.36 -70.06
N LEU A 138 -21.11 -17.91 -70.02
CA LEU A 138 -21.50 -16.55 -70.38
C LEU A 138 -20.94 -15.52 -69.40
N ALA A 139 -20.99 -15.79 -68.09
CA ALA A 139 -20.34 -14.93 -67.09
C ALA A 139 -18.83 -14.79 -67.33
N ALA A 140 -18.14 -15.87 -67.70
CA ALA A 140 -16.70 -15.83 -67.96
C ALA A 140 -16.36 -14.96 -69.20
N GLU A 141 -17.07 -15.15 -70.30
CA GLU A 141 -16.89 -14.33 -71.51
C GLU A 141 -17.19 -12.86 -71.24
N ARG A 142 -18.34 -12.56 -70.64
CA ARG A 142 -18.75 -11.19 -70.31
C ARG A 142 -17.83 -10.51 -69.30
N ALA A 143 -17.30 -11.24 -68.32
CA ALA A 143 -16.30 -10.72 -67.38
C ALA A 143 -15.01 -10.31 -68.11
N THR A 144 -14.52 -11.14 -69.04
CA THR A 144 -13.32 -10.79 -69.83
C THR A 144 -13.56 -9.60 -70.75
N GLU A 145 -14.72 -9.53 -71.39
CA GLU A 145 -15.13 -8.40 -72.22
C GLU A 145 -15.21 -7.07 -71.44
N LEU A 146 -15.73 -7.12 -70.21
CA LEU A 146 -15.85 -5.95 -69.34
C LEU A 146 -14.47 -5.53 -68.83
N CYS A 147 -13.64 -6.48 -68.39
CA CYS A 147 -12.26 -6.20 -67.99
C CYS A 147 -11.45 -5.57 -69.13
N SER A 148 -11.60 -6.07 -70.36
CA SER A 148 -10.90 -5.51 -71.52
C SER A 148 -11.41 -4.11 -71.89
N ALA A 149 -12.72 -3.87 -71.82
CA ALA A 149 -13.27 -2.54 -72.12
C ALA A 149 -12.89 -1.50 -71.07
N CYS A 150 -12.85 -1.89 -69.80
CA CYS A 150 -12.52 -1.01 -68.69
C CYS A 150 -11.00 -0.91 -68.41
N ASP A 151 -10.13 -1.61 -69.14
CA ASP A 151 -8.69 -1.75 -68.83
C ASP A 151 -8.44 -2.19 -67.36
N LEU A 152 -9.26 -3.11 -66.86
CA LEU A 152 -9.19 -3.64 -65.50
C LEU A 152 -8.52 -5.00 -65.50
N SER A 153 -7.77 -5.28 -64.42
CA SER A 153 -7.28 -6.63 -64.20
C SER A 153 -8.42 -7.56 -63.78
N PRO A 154 -8.38 -8.87 -64.09
CA PRO A 154 -9.39 -9.81 -63.60
C PRO A 154 -9.49 -9.84 -62.07
N LYS A 155 -8.38 -9.54 -61.38
CA LYS A 155 -8.30 -9.46 -59.90
C LYS A 155 -8.98 -8.23 -59.29
N SER A 156 -9.45 -7.30 -60.12
CA SER A 156 -10.15 -6.08 -59.70
C SER A 156 -11.64 -6.07 -60.07
N LEU A 157 -12.15 -7.17 -60.61
CA LEU A 157 -13.56 -7.36 -60.88
C LEU A 157 -14.12 -8.39 -59.89
N PHE A 158 -15.18 -8.02 -59.19
CA PHE A 158 -15.85 -8.87 -58.22
C PHE A 158 -17.34 -8.95 -58.50
N VAL A 159 -17.96 -10.05 -58.07
CA VAL A 159 -19.39 -10.30 -58.25
C VAL A 159 -20.03 -10.42 -56.87
N PHE A 160 -21.12 -9.70 -56.65
CA PHE A 160 -21.87 -9.65 -55.41
C PHE A 160 -23.35 -10.01 -55.67
N PRO A 161 -23.77 -11.26 -55.40
CA PRO A 161 -25.14 -11.68 -55.60
C PRO A 161 -26.04 -11.28 -54.42
N LEU A 162 -27.19 -10.68 -54.72
CA LEU A 162 -28.27 -10.36 -53.79
C LEU A 162 -29.05 -11.65 -53.46
N THR A 163 -28.53 -12.40 -52.49
CA THR A 163 -29.18 -13.60 -51.94
C THR A 163 -29.39 -13.42 -50.44
N ASP A 164 -30.18 -14.29 -49.79
CA ASP A 164 -30.45 -14.19 -48.35
C ASP A 164 -29.20 -14.38 -47.46
N GLN A 165 -28.10 -14.94 -48.01
CA GLN A 165 -26.83 -15.17 -47.31
C GLN A 165 -25.69 -14.25 -47.82
N LEU A 166 -25.77 -12.96 -47.52
CA LEU A 166 -24.79 -11.96 -47.97
C LEU A 166 -23.45 -12.00 -47.23
N PHE A 167 -23.44 -12.46 -45.96
CA PHE A 167 -22.30 -12.29 -45.06
C PHE A 167 -20.99 -12.90 -45.59
N GLY A 168 -21.05 -14.09 -46.19
CA GLY A 168 -19.87 -14.75 -46.78
C GLY A 168 -19.31 -14.03 -48.00
N TYR A 169 -20.13 -13.29 -48.76
CA TYR A 169 -19.67 -12.45 -49.86
C TYR A 169 -19.05 -11.15 -49.36
N ILE A 170 -19.62 -10.55 -48.30
CA ILE A 170 -19.08 -9.36 -47.65
C ILE A 170 -17.65 -9.62 -47.15
N LEU A 171 -17.43 -10.73 -46.43
CA LEU A 171 -16.08 -11.10 -45.95
C LEU A 171 -15.07 -11.30 -47.09
N ARG A 172 -15.49 -11.88 -48.22
CA ARG A 172 -14.62 -12.06 -49.40
C ARG A 172 -14.28 -10.73 -50.06
N LEU A 173 -15.25 -9.82 -50.20
CA LEU A 173 -15.00 -8.48 -50.73
C LEU A 173 -14.08 -7.69 -49.80
N GLU A 174 -14.30 -7.76 -48.49
CA GLU A 174 -13.45 -7.11 -47.49
C GLU A 174 -11.99 -7.58 -47.62
N HIS A 175 -11.76 -8.89 -47.66
CA HIS A 175 -10.42 -9.46 -47.87
C HIS A 175 -9.81 -8.99 -49.21
N ALA A 176 -10.59 -8.99 -50.29
CA ALA A 176 -10.09 -8.57 -51.60
C ALA A 176 -9.73 -7.08 -51.66
N PHE A 177 -10.54 -6.21 -51.05
CA PHE A 177 -10.24 -4.78 -50.94
C PHE A 177 -9.03 -4.53 -50.05
N HIS A 178 -8.89 -5.31 -48.97
CA HIS A 178 -7.72 -5.28 -48.12
C HIS A 178 -6.44 -5.58 -48.91
N GLU A 179 -6.41 -6.66 -49.70
CA GLU A 179 -5.27 -7.02 -50.56
C GLU A 179 -4.91 -5.92 -51.58
N LEU A 180 -5.93 -5.26 -52.18
CA LEU A 180 -5.70 -4.12 -53.08
C LEU A 180 -5.08 -2.93 -52.32
N ALA A 181 -5.52 -2.65 -51.09
CA ALA A 181 -4.95 -1.61 -50.24
C ALA A 181 -3.50 -1.94 -49.85
N GLN A 182 -3.21 -3.20 -49.48
CA GLN A 182 -1.86 -3.69 -49.21
C GLN A 182 -0.92 -3.43 -50.41
N ALA A 183 -1.38 -3.76 -51.62
CA ALA A 183 -0.63 -3.56 -52.86
C ALA A 183 -0.42 -2.08 -53.22
N PHE A 184 -1.31 -1.16 -52.81
CA PHE A 184 -1.13 0.28 -52.94
C PHE A 184 0.04 0.76 -52.07
N TYR A 185 0.00 0.50 -50.76
CA TYR A 185 1.04 0.95 -49.83
C TYR A 185 2.40 0.34 -50.17
N GLN A 186 2.44 -0.92 -50.59
CA GLN A 186 3.68 -1.57 -51.06
C GLN A 186 4.26 -0.91 -52.32
N GLY A 187 3.42 -0.35 -53.19
CA GLY A 187 3.85 0.44 -54.34
C GLY A 187 4.49 1.77 -53.91
N GLU A 188 3.83 2.48 -53.00
CA GLU A 188 4.32 3.76 -52.47
C GLU A 188 5.63 3.60 -51.68
N ILE A 189 5.76 2.55 -50.85
CA ILE A 189 6.99 2.23 -50.12
C ILE A 189 8.16 2.04 -51.10
N ARG A 190 7.95 1.31 -52.20
CA ARG A 190 8.98 1.11 -53.25
C ARG A 190 9.39 2.42 -53.91
N ARG A 191 8.43 3.32 -54.19
CA ARG A 191 8.71 4.65 -54.77
C ARG A 191 9.53 5.53 -53.82
N VAL A 192 9.29 5.46 -52.51
CA VAL A 192 10.08 6.22 -51.52
C VAL A 192 11.48 5.61 -51.37
N LYS A 193 11.60 4.27 -51.32
CA LYS A 193 12.89 3.56 -51.26
C LYS A 193 13.79 3.90 -52.44
N SER A 194 13.25 3.87 -53.66
CA SER A 194 14.02 4.22 -54.87
C SER A 194 14.50 5.68 -54.87
N LYS A 195 13.74 6.61 -54.27
CA LYS A 195 14.19 8.00 -54.09
C LYS A 195 15.30 8.10 -53.04
N LYS A 196 15.19 7.36 -51.94
CA LYS A 196 16.19 7.35 -50.86
C LYS A 196 17.57 6.88 -51.35
N GLU A 197 17.60 5.88 -52.23
CA GLU A 197 18.85 5.34 -52.81
C GLU A 197 19.64 6.38 -53.64
N LEU A 198 18.99 7.47 -54.05
CA LEU A 198 19.61 8.57 -54.80
C LEU A 198 20.18 9.68 -53.88
N LEU A 199 20.02 9.58 -52.56
CA LEU A 199 20.41 10.63 -51.61
C LEU A 199 21.77 10.33 -50.97
N SER A 200 22.61 11.37 -50.85
CA SER A 200 23.88 11.31 -50.10
C SER A 200 23.68 11.62 -48.62
N LYS A 201 24.41 10.91 -47.75
CA LYS A 201 24.38 11.10 -46.28
C LYS A 201 24.97 12.42 -45.81
N ALA A 202 25.96 12.96 -46.53
CA ALA A 202 26.63 14.19 -46.14
C ALA A 202 25.75 15.42 -46.39
N THR A 203 25.08 15.47 -47.55
CA THR A 203 24.35 16.67 -48.02
C THR A 203 22.85 16.63 -47.76
N HIS A 204 22.24 15.44 -47.68
CA HIS A 204 20.78 15.30 -47.65
C HIS A 204 20.24 14.69 -46.36
N GLN A 205 20.83 15.02 -45.20
CA GLN A 205 20.46 14.47 -43.89
C GLN A 205 18.94 14.57 -43.61
N ALA A 206 18.36 15.77 -43.80
CA ALA A 206 16.92 16.00 -43.60
C ALA A 206 16.03 15.15 -44.52
N LEU A 207 16.42 14.93 -45.78
CA LEU A 207 15.67 14.08 -46.71
C LEU A 207 15.79 12.59 -46.38
N LEU A 208 16.92 12.14 -45.84
CA LEU A 208 17.10 10.76 -45.40
C LEU A 208 16.16 10.45 -44.23
N ILE A 209 16.12 11.33 -43.23
CA ILE A 209 15.18 11.26 -42.10
C ILE A 209 13.74 11.19 -42.64
N ARG A 210 13.39 12.13 -43.52
CA ARG A 210 12.08 12.20 -44.18
C ARG A 210 11.71 10.89 -44.88
N CYS A 211 12.61 10.34 -45.69
CA CYS A 211 12.35 9.12 -46.45
C CYS A 211 12.12 7.92 -45.52
N GLN A 212 12.92 7.78 -44.46
CA GLN A 212 12.77 6.69 -43.49
C GLN A 212 11.46 6.81 -42.73
N PHE A 213 11.10 8.02 -42.27
CA PHE A 213 9.81 8.29 -41.64
C PHE A 213 8.63 7.92 -42.55
N LYS A 214 8.69 8.31 -43.84
CA LYS A 214 7.64 7.99 -44.82
C LYS A 214 7.48 6.49 -45.04
N ILE A 215 8.59 5.76 -45.14
CA ILE A 215 8.56 4.29 -45.26
C ILE A 215 7.92 3.68 -44.00
N ALA A 216 8.27 4.19 -42.82
CA ALA A 216 7.71 3.71 -41.56
C ALA A 216 6.20 3.95 -41.48
N LEU A 217 5.73 5.17 -41.77
CA LEU A 217 4.30 5.50 -41.73
C LEU A 217 3.49 4.69 -42.75
N LEU A 218 3.99 4.55 -43.98
CA LEU A 218 3.31 3.73 -44.99
C LEU A 218 3.28 2.25 -44.61
N SER A 219 4.30 1.75 -43.89
CA SER A 219 4.30 0.38 -43.36
C SER A 219 3.30 0.23 -42.22
N GLU A 220 3.13 1.26 -41.38
CA GLU A 220 2.09 1.31 -40.34
C GLU A 220 0.67 1.30 -40.94
N LEU A 221 0.42 2.10 -41.98
CA LEU A 221 -0.85 2.09 -42.72
C LEU A 221 -1.12 0.77 -43.44
N ARG A 222 -0.05 0.08 -43.84
CA ARG A 222 -0.07 -1.28 -44.38
C ARG A 222 -0.29 -2.36 -43.28
N GLN A 223 -0.37 -1.97 -42.01
CA GLN A 223 -0.48 -2.87 -40.86
C GLN A 223 0.75 -3.78 -40.66
N ASP A 224 1.91 -3.42 -41.22
CA ASP A 224 3.20 -4.07 -40.98
C ASP A 224 3.97 -3.30 -39.90
N SER A 225 3.57 -3.52 -38.65
CA SER A 225 4.07 -2.77 -37.49
C SER A 225 5.55 -3.06 -37.18
N GLN A 226 6.05 -4.25 -37.49
CA GLN A 226 7.45 -4.64 -37.30
C GLN A 226 8.38 -3.86 -38.25
N THR A 227 8.03 -3.82 -39.54
CA THR A 227 8.79 -3.03 -40.53
C THR A 227 8.68 -1.54 -40.22
N ALA A 228 7.51 -1.08 -39.78
CA ALA A 228 7.32 0.31 -39.34
C ALA A 228 8.26 0.67 -38.19
N LEU A 229 8.31 -0.15 -37.13
CA LEU A 229 9.18 0.06 -35.97
C LEU A 229 10.66 0.13 -36.38
N ARG A 230 11.11 -0.79 -37.24
CA ARG A 230 12.49 -0.80 -37.75
C ARG A 230 12.82 0.51 -38.48
N HIS A 231 11.95 0.98 -39.35
CA HIS A 231 12.20 2.22 -40.11
C HIS A 231 12.07 3.48 -39.25
N TYR A 232 11.22 3.50 -38.22
CA TYR A 232 11.20 4.58 -37.22
C TYR A 232 12.50 4.62 -36.40
N LYS A 233 13.01 3.48 -35.93
CA LYS A 233 14.31 3.40 -35.25
C LYS A 233 15.46 3.90 -36.15
N LEU A 234 15.45 3.56 -37.45
CA LEU A 234 16.42 4.07 -38.42
C LEU A 234 16.27 5.58 -38.68
N ALA A 235 15.03 6.10 -38.72
CA ALA A 235 14.80 7.54 -38.83
C ALA A 235 15.37 8.29 -37.62
N TYR A 236 15.19 7.74 -36.42
CA TYR A 236 15.78 8.27 -35.19
C TYR A 236 17.31 8.25 -35.21
N GLN A 237 17.91 7.15 -35.70
CA GLN A 237 19.36 7.07 -35.84
C GLN A 237 19.91 8.18 -36.74
N HIS A 238 19.29 8.42 -37.90
CA HIS A 238 19.69 9.53 -38.76
C HIS A 238 19.43 10.90 -38.14
N LEU A 239 18.40 11.05 -37.29
CA LEU A 239 18.17 12.28 -36.53
C LEU A 239 19.26 12.55 -35.50
N ALA A 240 19.77 11.51 -34.83
CA ALA A 240 20.84 11.62 -33.85
C ALA A 240 22.21 11.89 -34.51
N GLU A 241 22.43 11.37 -35.72
CA GLU A 241 23.63 11.62 -36.53
C GLU A 241 23.60 12.96 -37.28
N ALA A 242 22.45 13.64 -37.33
CA ALA A 242 22.30 14.88 -38.09
C ALA A 242 23.00 16.06 -37.38
N GLN A 243 23.80 16.81 -38.14
CA GLN A 243 24.47 18.03 -37.67
C GLN A 243 23.70 19.24 -38.19
N LEU A 244 22.60 19.58 -37.50
CA LEU A 244 21.74 20.69 -37.86
C LEU A 244 22.15 21.96 -37.12
N ALA A 245 22.03 23.10 -37.80
CA ALA A 245 22.27 24.42 -37.21
C ALA A 245 21.27 24.73 -36.09
N GLU A 246 21.66 25.55 -35.11
CA GLU A 246 20.85 25.84 -33.90
C GLU A 246 19.48 26.43 -34.23
N GLU A 247 19.38 27.18 -35.34
CA GLU A 247 18.15 27.82 -35.81
C GLU A 247 17.07 26.78 -36.18
N GLN A 248 17.48 25.55 -36.50
CA GLN A 248 16.62 24.42 -36.86
C GLN A 248 16.33 23.48 -35.68
N TRP A 249 16.91 23.73 -34.50
CA TRP A 249 16.78 22.82 -33.36
C TRP A 249 15.34 22.68 -32.86
N PHE A 250 14.51 23.70 -33.01
CA PHE A 250 13.10 23.63 -32.64
C PHE A 250 12.34 22.62 -33.53
N GLU A 251 12.55 22.68 -34.86
CA GLU A 251 12.02 21.70 -35.81
C GLU A 251 12.59 20.30 -35.55
N TRP A 252 13.91 20.21 -35.34
CA TRP A 252 14.60 18.96 -35.06
C TRP A 252 14.08 18.25 -33.80
N LYS A 253 13.98 18.97 -32.67
CA LYS A 253 13.45 18.45 -31.39
C LYS A 253 11.99 18.02 -31.54
N THR A 254 11.17 18.80 -32.25
CA THR A 254 9.76 18.46 -32.51
C THR A 254 9.65 17.12 -33.25
N ILE A 255 10.46 16.93 -34.28
CA ILE A 255 10.43 15.70 -35.09
C ILE A 255 11.07 14.53 -34.36
N ALA A 256 12.13 14.76 -33.58
CA ALA A 256 12.70 13.76 -32.71
C ALA A 256 11.66 13.24 -31.71
N GLY A 257 10.91 14.13 -31.05
CA GLY A 257 9.83 13.75 -30.15
C GLY A 257 8.72 12.95 -30.85
N LEU A 258 8.32 13.35 -32.06
CA LEU A 258 7.31 12.63 -32.84
C LEU A 258 7.77 11.22 -33.26
N VAL A 259 9.04 11.07 -33.65
CA VAL A 259 9.62 9.75 -33.98
C VAL A 259 9.73 8.89 -32.72
N THR A 260 10.20 9.44 -31.61
CA THR A 260 10.29 8.75 -30.31
C THR A 260 8.91 8.26 -29.86
N TYR A 261 7.87 9.10 -29.96
CA TYR A 261 6.48 8.70 -29.67
C TYR A 261 6.07 7.46 -30.48
N LYS A 262 6.32 7.47 -31.80
CA LYS A 262 5.99 6.34 -32.69
C LYS A 262 6.76 5.07 -32.33
N VAL A 263 8.05 5.18 -32.02
CA VAL A 263 8.89 4.06 -31.58
C VAL A 263 8.35 3.48 -30.27
N CYS A 264 8.18 4.30 -29.23
CA CYS A 264 7.71 3.87 -27.92
C CYS A 264 6.32 3.22 -27.98
N ARG A 265 5.38 3.83 -28.72
CA ARG A 265 4.03 3.30 -28.90
C ARG A 265 4.03 1.92 -29.58
N LEU A 266 4.86 1.72 -30.61
CA LEU A 266 4.99 0.44 -31.29
C LEU A 266 5.71 -0.61 -30.42
N CYS A 267 6.72 -0.22 -29.63
CA CYS A 267 7.35 -1.12 -28.65
C CYS A 267 6.33 -1.62 -27.62
N PHE A 268 5.48 -0.73 -27.07
CA PHE A 268 4.40 -1.15 -26.18
C PHE A 268 3.38 -2.07 -26.86
N HIS A 269 3.00 -1.78 -28.11
CA HIS A 269 2.12 -2.66 -28.90
C HIS A 269 2.73 -4.06 -29.11
N HIS A 270 4.05 -4.14 -29.26
CA HIS A 270 4.79 -5.41 -29.38
C HIS A 270 5.15 -6.06 -28.04
N ASN A 271 4.62 -5.55 -26.93
CA ASN A 271 4.92 -6.03 -25.59
C ASN A 271 6.42 -6.04 -25.25
N THR A 272 7.18 -5.05 -25.75
CA THR A 272 8.59 -4.82 -25.44
C THR A 272 8.79 -3.52 -24.64
N PRO A 273 8.30 -3.46 -23.39
CA PRO A 273 8.34 -2.24 -22.57
C PRO A 273 9.77 -1.78 -22.23
N LEU A 274 10.71 -2.72 -22.04
CA LEU A 274 12.11 -2.40 -21.75
C LEU A 274 12.79 -1.68 -22.91
N ASP A 275 12.51 -2.09 -24.15
CA ASP A 275 12.99 -1.41 -25.36
C ASP A 275 12.44 0.02 -25.45
N SER A 276 11.15 0.19 -25.11
CA SER A 276 10.49 1.50 -25.05
C SER A 276 11.17 2.42 -24.04
N ILE A 277 11.34 1.93 -22.80
CA ILE A 277 12.00 2.65 -21.70
C ILE A 277 13.45 2.99 -22.05
N ALA A 278 14.21 2.04 -22.58
CA ALA A 278 15.61 2.24 -22.94
C ALA A 278 15.78 3.20 -24.13
N HIS A 279 14.85 3.20 -25.09
CA HIS A 279 14.84 4.19 -26.17
C HIS A 279 14.54 5.59 -25.63
N PHE A 280 13.50 5.72 -24.80
CA PHE A 280 13.11 7.01 -24.23
C PHE A 280 14.18 7.61 -23.30
N ARG A 281 14.83 6.79 -22.46
CA ARG A 281 15.96 7.26 -21.63
C ARG A 281 17.11 7.81 -22.47
N ARG A 282 17.55 7.07 -23.49
CA ARG A 282 18.58 7.54 -24.43
C ARG A 282 18.17 8.81 -25.16
N HIS A 283 16.89 8.94 -25.48
CA HIS A 283 16.35 10.17 -26.09
C HIS A 283 16.50 11.36 -25.15
N VAL A 284 16.04 11.23 -23.91
CA VAL A 284 16.15 12.30 -22.91
C VAL A 284 17.62 12.63 -22.62
N ASP A 285 18.48 11.63 -22.41
CA ASP A 285 19.88 11.84 -22.08
C ASP A 285 20.66 12.54 -23.21
N PHE A 286 20.31 12.25 -24.47
CA PHE A 286 20.90 12.91 -25.63
C PHE A 286 20.46 14.38 -25.76
N PHE A 287 19.17 14.69 -25.54
CA PHE A 287 18.65 16.05 -25.73
C PHE A 287 18.77 16.95 -24.50
N ARG A 288 18.90 16.41 -23.29
CA ARG A 288 19.02 17.17 -22.03
C ARG A 288 20.11 18.25 -22.05
N PRO A 289 21.34 18.04 -22.59
CA PRO A 289 22.35 19.09 -22.64
C PRO A 289 22.12 20.11 -23.79
N LEU A 290 21.25 19.81 -24.75
CA LEU A 290 21.10 20.57 -25.99
C LEU A 290 20.05 21.67 -25.86
N VAL A 291 20.25 22.64 -24.96
CA VAL A 291 19.27 23.73 -24.72
C VAL A 291 19.15 24.63 -25.96
N GLY A 292 20.29 25.10 -26.48
CA GLY A 292 20.41 26.00 -27.63
C GLY A 292 20.42 27.47 -27.23
N ARG A 293 20.84 28.36 -28.13
CA ARG A 293 20.88 29.82 -27.90
C ARG A 293 19.83 30.58 -28.69
N HIS A 294 19.25 29.95 -29.71
CA HIS A 294 18.29 30.59 -30.60
C HIS A 294 16.83 30.32 -30.16
N PRO A 295 15.94 31.34 -30.12
CA PRO A 295 16.13 32.70 -30.63
C PRO A 295 16.91 33.62 -29.69
N THR A 296 16.66 33.52 -28.38
CA THR A 296 17.51 34.06 -27.32
C THR A 296 17.78 32.95 -26.32
N GLU A 297 18.87 33.03 -25.56
CA GLU A 297 19.25 31.97 -24.61
C GLU A 297 18.14 31.68 -23.59
N GLN A 298 17.46 32.74 -23.11
CA GLN A 298 16.37 32.62 -22.16
C GLN A 298 15.13 31.95 -22.77
N LEU A 299 14.72 32.33 -23.99
CA LEU A 299 13.58 31.70 -24.68
C LEU A 299 13.88 30.26 -25.08
N ALA A 300 15.08 29.98 -25.60
CA ALA A 300 15.51 28.64 -25.98
C ALA A 300 15.45 27.69 -24.77
N ARG A 301 15.84 28.18 -23.58
CA ARG A 301 15.73 27.46 -22.32
C ARG A 301 14.29 27.16 -21.92
N ILE A 302 13.38 28.12 -22.06
CA ILE A 302 11.95 27.93 -21.78
C ILE A 302 11.34 26.91 -22.73
N GLU A 303 11.58 27.06 -24.04
CA GLU A 303 11.10 26.13 -25.07
C GLU A 303 11.65 24.72 -24.85
N HIS A 304 12.92 24.60 -24.44
CA HIS A 304 13.55 23.32 -24.17
C HIS A 304 12.92 22.58 -22.98
N TYR A 305 12.74 23.26 -21.84
CA TYR A 305 12.08 22.65 -20.67
C TYR A 305 10.60 22.35 -20.94
N ALA A 306 9.91 23.19 -21.72
CA ALA A 306 8.55 22.92 -22.16
C ALA A 306 8.48 21.64 -23.00
N TRP A 307 9.41 21.50 -23.96
CA TRP A 307 9.49 20.31 -24.81
C TRP A 307 9.84 19.05 -24.01
N LEU A 308 10.84 19.10 -23.10
CA LEU A 308 11.20 17.96 -22.24
C LEU A 308 10.04 17.52 -21.34
N SER A 309 9.35 18.48 -20.72
CA SER A 309 8.15 18.21 -19.91
C SER A 309 7.09 17.47 -20.73
N GLN A 310 6.83 17.95 -21.95
CA GLN A 310 5.89 17.32 -22.87
C GLN A 310 6.33 15.90 -23.30
N GLN A 311 7.63 15.67 -23.56
CA GLN A 311 8.14 14.34 -23.89
C GLN A 311 7.90 13.34 -22.75
N HIS A 312 8.17 13.76 -21.51
CA HIS A 312 7.93 12.94 -20.32
C HIS A 312 6.45 12.66 -20.10
N ALA A 313 5.57 13.67 -20.25
CA ALA A 313 4.13 13.51 -20.08
C ALA A 313 3.53 12.53 -21.11
N ILE A 314 3.85 12.72 -22.40
CA ILE A 314 3.37 11.85 -23.48
C ILE A 314 3.86 10.40 -23.29
N PHE A 315 5.12 10.22 -22.89
CA PHE A 315 5.64 8.88 -22.60
C PHE A 315 4.95 8.24 -21.39
N ALA A 316 4.68 9.02 -20.34
CA ALA A 316 3.94 8.55 -19.17
C ALA A 316 2.52 8.11 -19.54
N GLU A 317 1.80 8.88 -20.35
CA GLU A 317 0.47 8.53 -20.86
C GLU A 317 0.49 7.26 -21.74
N LEU A 318 1.48 7.13 -22.62
CA LEU A 318 1.67 5.91 -23.42
C LEU A 318 1.92 4.68 -22.54
N PHE A 319 2.75 4.83 -21.53
CA PHE A 319 3.07 3.74 -20.60
C PHE A 319 1.84 3.39 -19.75
N ASP A 320 1.12 4.38 -19.22
CA ASP A 320 -0.12 4.15 -18.48
C ASP A 320 -1.19 3.47 -19.36
N GLY A 321 -1.33 3.89 -20.62
CA GLY A 321 -2.20 3.23 -21.60
C GLY A 321 -1.79 1.78 -21.89
N ALA A 322 -0.49 1.46 -21.86
CA ALA A 322 -0.01 0.08 -21.98
C ALA A 322 -0.32 -0.75 -20.74
N VAL A 323 -0.21 -0.16 -19.54
CA VAL A 323 -0.61 -0.83 -18.28
C VAL A 323 -2.09 -1.16 -18.28
N HIS A 324 -2.96 -0.24 -18.75
CA HIS A 324 -4.39 -0.52 -18.90
C HIS A 324 -4.70 -1.64 -19.91
N LYS A 325 -3.80 -1.89 -20.88
CA LYS A 325 -3.90 -2.99 -21.85
C LYS A 325 -3.31 -4.32 -21.35
N GLY A 326 -2.92 -4.41 -20.08
CA GLY A 326 -2.46 -5.65 -19.45
C GLY A 326 -0.95 -5.74 -19.21
N LEU A 327 -0.19 -4.67 -19.44
CA LEU A 327 1.24 -4.63 -19.08
C LEU A 327 1.41 -4.54 -17.55
N ALA A 328 2.17 -5.47 -16.96
CA ALA A 328 2.49 -5.44 -15.53
C ALA A 328 3.62 -4.43 -15.25
N ALA A 329 3.28 -3.27 -14.69
CA ALA A 329 4.24 -2.29 -14.20
C ALA A 329 4.68 -2.61 -12.77
N VAL A 330 5.92 -2.25 -12.43
CA VAL A 330 6.55 -2.54 -11.14
C VAL A 330 6.79 -1.23 -10.38
N GLN A 331 6.93 -1.29 -9.06
CA GLN A 331 7.15 -0.11 -8.22
C GLN A 331 8.37 0.75 -8.63
N THR A 332 9.39 0.17 -9.26
CA THR A 332 10.58 0.88 -9.76
C THR A 332 10.47 1.33 -11.23
N GLN A 333 9.46 0.85 -11.96
CA GLN A 333 9.26 1.09 -13.38
C GLN A 333 7.77 1.21 -13.67
N HIS A 334 7.22 2.39 -13.41
CA HIS A 334 5.82 2.70 -13.63
C HIS A 334 5.64 4.13 -14.18
N PRO A 335 4.45 4.47 -14.72
CA PRO A 335 4.20 5.77 -15.36
C PRO A 335 4.43 6.99 -14.44
N GLY A 336 4.20 6.83 -13.13
CA GLY A 336 4.32 7.91 -12.14
C GLY A 336 5.70 8.58 -12.10
N ILE A 337 6.77 7.81 -12.35
CA ILE A 337 8.14 8.35 -12.43
C ILE A 337 8.27 9.35 -13.58
N TYR A 338 7.63 9.06 -14.71
CA TYR A 338 7.68 9.92 -15.89
C TYR A 338 6.78 11.14 -15.75
N PHE A 339 5.62 11.01 -15.08
CA PHE A 339 4.81 12.18 -14.70
C PHE A 339 5.54 13.09 -13.71
N GLN A 340 6.27 12.53 -12.73
CA GLN A 340 7.12 13.31 -11.84
C GLN A 340 8.18 14.08 -12.63
N ASN A 341 8.94 13.41 -13.50
CA ASN A 341 9.95 14.08 -14.33
C ASN A 341 9.32 15.17 -15.23
N ALA A 342 8.12 14.94 -15.77
CA ALA A 342 7.39 15.94 -16.54
C ALA A 342 7.08 17.19 -15.70
N ALA A 343 6.64 17.00 -14.45
CA ALA A 343 6.36 18.10 -13.53
C ALA A 343 7.65 18.85 -13.14
N GLU A 344 8.76 18.14 -12.91
CA GLU A 344 10.05 18.75 -12.60
C GLU A 344 10.55 19.67 -13.72
N GLU A 345 10.46 19.24 -14.98
CA GLU A 345 10.82 20.08 -16.13
C GLU A 345 9.83 21.24 -16.32
N ALA A 346 8.54 21.04 -16.02
CA ALA A 346 7.55 22.13 -16.02
C ALA A 346 7.87 23.20 -14.96
N MET A 347 8.31 22.80 -13.77
CA MET A 347 8.77 23.73 -12.73
C MET A 347 10.03 24.49 -13.17
N ARG A 348 10.99 23.83 -13.85
CA ARG A 348 12.18 24.51 -14.41
C ARG A 348 11.82 25.53 -15.49
N LYS A 349 10.85 25.19 -16.35
CA LYS A 349 10.26 26.13 -17.32
C LYS A 349 9.68 27.35 -16.59
N LYS A 350 8.86 27.16 -15.55
CA LYS A 350 8.25 28.24 -14.76
C LYS A 350 9.30 29.17 -14.16
N ARG A 351 10.34 28.63 -13.52
CA ARG A 351 11.45 29.43 -12.96
C ARG A 351 12.20 30.22 -14.04
N SER A 352 12.38 29.63 -15.22
CA SER A 352 13.01 30.31 -16.36
C SER A 352 12.15 31.47 -16.87
N ILE A 353 10.83 31.31 -16.90
CA ILE A 353 9.88 32.39 -17.23
C ILE A 353 9.94 33.49 -16.17
N GLN A 354 9.92 33.15 -14.88
CA GLN A 354 10.01 34.13 -13.78
C GLN A 354 11.29 34.98 -13.88
N SER A 355 12.44 34.34 -14.13
CA SER A 355 13.72 35.05 -14.35
C SER A 355 13.64 36.01 -15.53
N MET A 356 13.12 35.55 -16.68
CA MET A 356 12.95 36.41 -17.86
C MET A 356 12.00 37.58 -17.61
N VAL A 357 10.87 37.33 -16.94
CA VAL A 357 9.90 38.37 -16.62
C VAL A 357 10.50 39.42 -15.70
N SER A 358 11.30 39.03 -14.71
CA SER A 358 12.03 39.97 -13.85
C SER A 358 13.00 40.85 -14.66
N ASP A 359 13.74 40.26 -15.59
CA ASP A 359 14.69 40.99 -16.44
C ASP A 359 13.95 41.96 -17.40
N LEU A 360 12.84 41.51 -17.98
CA LEU A 360 11.99 42.33 -18.84
C LEU A 360 11.37 43.50 -18.07
N GLN A 361 10.85 43.25 -16.87
CA GLN A 361 10.29 44.31 -16.02
C GLN A 361 11.34 45.37 -15.67
N ALA A 362 12.57 44.97 -15.36
CA ALA A 362 13.67 45.90 -15.13
C ALA A 362 14.02 46.73 -16.39
N SER A 363 13.86 46.15 -17.59
CA SER A 363 14.07 46.87 -18.85
C SER A 363 12.93 47.85 -19.19
N TRP A 364 11.71 47.59 -18.72
CA TRP A 364 10.51 48.40 -19.00
C TRP A 364 10.30 49.55 -18.01
N THR A 365 10.99 49.55 -16.88
CA THR A 365 10.94 50.65 -15.92
C THR A 365 11.73 51.84 -16.43
N THR A 366 11.05 52.95 -16.70
CA THR A 366 11.70 54.22 -17.02
C THR A 366 12.43 54.80 -15.79
N ALA A 367 13.28 55.81 -15.99
CA ALA A 367 13.95 56.51 -14.88
C ALA A 367 12.97 57.13 -13.86
N SER A 368 11.70 57.31 -14.23
CA SER A 368 10.60 57.76 -13.38
C SER A 368 9.89 56.64 -12.60
N GLY A 369 10.34 55.38 -12.71
CA GLY A 369 9.75 54.23 -12.01
C GLY A 369 8.41 53.73 -12.58
N THR A 370 7.96 54.27 -13.71
CA THR A 370 6.73 53.84 -14.39
C THR A 370 7.01 52.68 -15.34
N LEU A 371 6.25 51.59 -15.20
CA LEU A 371 6.29 50.44 -16.12
C LEU A 371 5.64 50.80 -17.45
N GLN A 372 6.42 50.85 -18.53
CA GLN A 372 5.92 51.05 -19.87
C GLN A 372 6.27 49.84 -20.75
N PRO A 373 5.41 48.80 -20.81
CA PRO A 373 5.68 47.63 -21.64
C PRO A 373 5.66 48.00 -23.13
N PRO A 374 6.52 47.38 -23.96
CA PRO A 374 6.53 47.59 -25.40
C PRO A 374 5.21 47.12 -26.02
N ALA A 375 4.75 47.84 -27.05
CA ALA A 375 3.55 47.48 -27.77
C ALA A 375 3.72 46.12 -28.47
N TYR A 376 2.67 45.30 -28.48
CA TYR A 376 2.68 44.02 -29.18
C TYR A 376 2.87 44.26 -30.70
N PRO A 377 3.75 43.51 -31.37
CA PRO A 377 3.99 43.68 -32.81
C PRO A 377 2.72 43.49 -33.65
N SER A 378 2.49 44.39 -34.61
CA SER A 378 1.38 44.32 -35.56
C SER A 378 1.91 44.48 -37.00
N PRO A 379 1.67 43.52 -37.92
CA PRO A 379 0.90 42.28 -37.76
C PRO A 379 1.58 41.27 -36.83
N ASP A 380 0.80 40.38 -36.20
CA ASP A 380 1.31 39.36 -35.27
C ASP A 380 2.21 38.33 -36.00
N PRO A 381 3.54 38.31 -35.75
CA PRO A 381 4.45 37.36 -36.39
C PRO A 381 4.19 35.90 -35.97
N LEU A 382 3.43 35.67 -34.89
CA LEU A 382 3.05 34.35 -34.39
C LEU A 382 1.68 33.88 -34.90
N GLY A 383 0.93 34.73 -35.62
CA GLY A 383 -0.45 34.45 -36.03
C GLY A 383 -0.59 33.33 -37.07
N ILE A 384 0.47 33.03 -37.83
CA ILE A 384 0.49 31.99 -38.87
C ILE A 384 0.71 30.61 -38.25
N LEU A 385 -0.30 30.10 -37.55
CA LEU A 385 -0.29 28.74 -36.99
C LEU A 385 -0.90 27.71 -37.95
N LEU A 386 -1.87 28.14 -38.77
CA LEU A 386 -2.49 27.33 -39.82
C LEU A 386 -1.75 27.59 -41.13
N GLY A 387 -1.22 26.54 -41.76
CA GLY A 387 -0.48 26.64 -43.03
C GLY A 387 1.04 26.50 -42.92
N LEU A 388 1.59 26.08 -41.78
CA LEU A 388 3.01 25.71 -41.66
C LEU A 388 3.37 24.63 -42.69
N GLU A 389 4.49 24.81 -43.41
CA GLU A 389 4.95 23.85 -44.41
C GLU A 389 5.57 22.60 -43.76
N PHE A 390 6.27 22.79 -42.64
CA PHE A 390 6.99 21.73 -41.92
C PHE A 390 6.59 21.64 -40.44
N PHE A 391 6.65 20.43 -39.89
CA PHE A 391 6.40 20.19 -38.47
C PHE A 391 7.47 20.87 -37.61
N GLY A 392 7.06 21.70 -36.66
CA GLY A 392 8.00 22.46 -35.83
C GLY A 392 8.69 23.60 -36.57
N GLN A 393 8.17 24.04 -37.72
CA GLN A 393 8.61 25.30 -38.34
C GLN A 393 8.13 26.49 -37.50
N ARG A 394 8.99 27.49 -37.33
CA ARG A 394 8.62 28.75 -36.66
C ARG A 394 7.67 29.57 -37.56
N PRO A 395 6.54 30.12 -37.03
CA PRO A 395 5.52 30.81 -37.83
C PRO A 395 6.02 31.93 -38.76
N TRP A 396 6.96 32.74 -38.29
CA TRP A 396 7.54 33.87 -39.06
C TRP A 396 8.57 33.45 -40.12
N ARG A 397 8.79 32.14 -40.31
CA ARG A 397 9.73 31.57 -41.29
C ARG A 397 9.04 30.88 -42.47
N VAL A 398 7.74 31.10 -42.64
CA VAL A 398 6.99 30.61 -43.80
C VAL A 398 7.39 31.44 -45.02
N GLY A 399 7.62 30.78 -46.18
CA GLY A 399 7.89 31.48 -47.44
C GLY A 399 9.32 31.97 -47.68
N LEU A 400 10.30 31.58 -46.86
CA LEU A 400 11.72 31.95 -47.05
C LEU A 400 12.29 31.54 -48.41
N ALA A 401 13.33 32.23 -48.89
CA ALA A 401 14.07 31.88 -50.11
C ALA A 401 14.84 30.55 -49.97
N GLU A 402 15.20 29.90 -51.09
CA GLU A 402 15.91 28.61 -51.04
C GLU A 402 17.29 28.77 -50.39
N GLY A 403 17.53 28.01 -49.31
CA GLY A 403 18.78 28.05 -48.55
C GLY A 403 18.81 29.00 -47.35
N ALA A 404 17.81 29.90 -47.20
CA ALA A 404 17.74 30.80 -46.06
C ALA A 404 17.26 30.07 -44.78
N LEU A 405 18.02 30.21 -43.69
CA LEU A 405 17.72 29.60 -42.39
C LEU A 405 16.99 30.55 -41.42
N THR A 406 17.16 31.85 -41.60
CA THR A 406 16.60 32.93 -40.78
C THR A 406 15.78 33.88 -41.64
N ALA A 407 14.78 34.52 -41.04
CA ALA A 407 14.05 35.62 -41.67
C ALA A 407 14.82 36.94 -41.56
N ASP A 408 14.26 38.02 -42.12
CA ASP A 408 14.85 39.36 -42.05
C ASP A 408 15.00 39.79 -40.58
N GLN A 409 16.09 40.49 -40.24
CA GLN A 409 16.42 40.84 -38.85
C GLN A 409 15.29 41.56 -38.11
N GLY A 410 14.52 42.40 -38.80
CA GLY A 410 13.34 43.09 -38.23
C GLY A 410 12.16 42.16 -37.94
N THR A 411 11.96 41.12 -38.75
CA THR A 411 10.90 40.11 -38.52
C THR A 411 11.27 39.14 -37.40
N GLU A 412 12.55 38.74 -37.31
CA GLU A 412 13.06 37.92 -36.21
C GLU A 412 12.96 38.67 -34.88
N SER A 413 13.36 39.95 -34.82
CA SER A 413 13.26 40.73 -33.58
C SER A 413 11.81 40.96 -33.14
N ALA A 414 10.89 41.26 -34.07
CA ALA A 414 9.46 41.34 -33.78
C ALA A 414 8.91 40.00 -33.26
N ALA A 415 9.33 38.87 -33.83
CA ALA A 415 8.88 37.55 -33.38
C ALA A 415 9.40 37.18 -31.97
N VAL A 416 10.65 37.53 -31.65
CA VAL A 416 11.23 37.37 -30.31
C VAL A 416 10.43 38.17 -29.28
N LEU A 417 10.17 39.44 -29.56
CA LEU A 417 9.38 40.30 -28.70
C LEU A 417 7.96 39.74 -28.48
N ALA A 418 7.31 39.28 -29.55
CA ALA A 418 5.99 38.66 -29.47
C ALA A 418 5.99 37.40 -28.59
N LEU A 419 7.03 36.56 -28.68
CA LEU A 419 7.19 35.38 -27.82
C LEU A 419 7.38 35.76 -26.35
N GLU A 420 8.24 36.73 -26.06
CA GLU A 420 8.50 37.22 -24.70
C GLU A 420 7.22 37.75 -24.04
N LEU A 421 6.47 38.60 -24.76
CA LEU A 421 5.18 39.13 -24.29
C LEU A 421 4.15 38.02 -24.05
N ARG A 422 4.13 36.98 -24.90
CA ARG A 422 3.22 35.83 -24.72
C ARG A 422 3.62 34.96 -23.53
N GLN A 423 4.91 34.75 -23.27
CA GLN A 423 5.37 34.03 -22.07
C GLN A 423 5.10 34.83 -20.79
N HIS A 424 5.25 36.16 -20.83
CA HIS A 424 4.89 37.04 -19.72
C HIS A 424 3.41 36.88 -19.33
N GLY A 425 2.49 36.91 -20.31
CA GLY A 425 1.06 36.66 -20.07
C GLY A 425 0.76 35.24 -19.56
N ALA A 426 1.53 34.23 -20.00
CA ALA A 426 1.36 32.84 -19.59
C ALA A 426 1.76 32.57 -18.12
N LEU A 427 2.66 33.36 -17.54
CA LEU A 427 3.06 33.22 -16.12
C LEU A 427 1.86 33.41 -15.17
N ALA A 428 0.92 34.30 -15.52
CA ALA A 428 -0.30 34.53 -14.75
C ALA A 428 -1.26 33.32 -14.78
N LEU A 429 -1.13 32.43 -15.77
CA LEU A 429 -1.99 31.27 -16.00
C LEU A 429 -1.25 29.96 -15.68
N ALA A 430 -0.44 29.90 -14.61
CA ALA A 430 0.39 28.75 -14.21
C ALA A 430 -0.37 27.39 -14.08
N THR A 431 -0.82 26.81 -15.19
CA THR A 431 -1.88 25.78 -15.23
C THR A 431 -1.36 24.38 -15.58
N GLY A 432 -0.07 24.24 -15.90
CA GLY A 432 0.50 22.98 -16.38
C GLY A 432 1.06 22.03 -15.31
N THR A 433 1.60 22.55 -14.20
CA THR A 433 2.34 21.73 -13.22
C THR A 433 1.41 20.88 -12.34
N LEU A 434 0.32 21.47 -11.82
CA LEU A 434 -0.61 20.78 -10.91
C LEU A 434 -1.25 19.53 -11.52
N PRO A 435 -1.73 19.52 -12.79
CA PRO A 435 -2.24 18.30 -13.42
C PRO A 435 -1.21 17.17 -13.48
N LEU A 436 0.05 17.49 -13.79
CA LEU A 436 1.14 16.50 -13.85
C LEU A 436 1.47 15.93 -12.47
N LEU A 437 1.55 16.78 -11.44
CA LEU A 437 1.77 16.34 -10.06
C LEU A 437 0.63 15.47 -9.54
N ASN A 438 -0.62 15.83 -9.87
CA ASN A 438 -1.80 15.01 -9.55
C ASN A 438 -1.74 13.63 -10.22
N ALA A 439 -1.40 13.58 -11.51
CA ALA A 439 -1.23 12.32 -12.24
C ALA A 439 -0.10 11.47 -11.63
N ALA A 440 1.04 12.08 -11.28
CA ALA A 440 2.15 11.41 -10.61
C ALA A 440 1.72 10.83 -9.25
N MET A 441 1.08 11.64 -8.41
CA MET A 441 0.59 11.24 -7.08
C MET A 441 -0.41 10.07 -7.17
N ALA A 442 -1.34 10.09 -8.12
CA ALA A 442 -2.30 9.02 -8.34
C ALA A 442 -1.59 7.69 -8.66
N GLN A 443 -0.55 7.74 -9.50
CA GLN A 443 0.26 6.57 -9.82
C GLN A 443 1.07 6.09 -8.59
N PHE A 444 1.73 6.98 -7.84
CA PHE A 444 2.46 6.58 -6.62
C PHE A 444 1.55 6.01 -5.53
N LYS A 445 0.29 6.45 -5.46
CA LYS A 445 -0.74 5.81 -4.61
C LYS A 445 -1.06 4.39 -5.08
N ARG A 446 -1.22 4.19 -6.40
CA ARG A 446 -1.51 2.88 -7.00
C ARG A 446 -0.40 1.85 -6.76
N TYR A 447 0.86 2.27 -6.80
CA TYR A 447 2.03 1.38 -6.61
C TYR A 447 2.60 1.39 -5.18
N ASN A 448 1.85 1.90 -4.20
CA ASN A 448 2.21 1.91 -2.77
C ASN A 448 3.59 2.55 -2.48
N CYS A 449 3.84 3.74 -3.00
CA CYS A 449 5.05 4.55 -2.76
C CYS A 449 4.74 5.73 -1.81
N PRO A 450 4.63 5.52 -0.48
CA PRO A 450 4.14 6.56 0.45
C PRO A 450 5.06 7.78 0.53
N ARG A 451 6.38 7.59 0.54
CA ARG A 451 7.35 8.70 0.62
C ARG A 451 7.29 9.62 -0.59
N THR A 452 7.32 9.06 -1.80
CA THR A 452 7.23 9.84 -3.05
C THR A 452 5.86 10.49 -3.19
N LYS A 453 4.78 9.82 -2.77
CA LYS A 453 3.44 10.43 -2.70
C LYS A 453 3.44 11.69 -1.83
N ARG A 454 4.02 11.64 -0.62
CA ARG A 454 4.12 12.81 0.26
C ARG A 454 4.99 13.92 -0.37
N HIS A 455 6.08 13.55 -1.02
CA HIS A 455 6.88 14.52 -1.77
C HIS A 455 6.08 15.23 -2.87
N MET A 456 5.24 14.50 -3.63
CA MET A 456 4.33 15.12 -4.61
C MET A 456 3.33 16.08 -3.94
N MET A 457 2.79 15.72 -2.77
CA MET A 457 1.89 16.62 -2.01
C MET A 457 2.60 17.92 -1.59
N VAL A 458 3.88 17.85 -1.19
CA VAL A 458 4.68 19.04 -0.87
C VAL A 458 4.86 19.93 -2.10
N LEU A 459 5.24 19.34 -3.24
CA LEU A 459 5.40 20.11 -4.50
C LEU A 459 4.08 20.76 -4.94
N MET A 460 2.94 20.07 -4.76
CA MET A 460 1.63 20.65 -5.05
C MET A 460 1.28 21.79 -4.09
N ALA A 461 1.60 21.65 -2.80
CA ALA A 461 1.39 22.69 -1.81
C ALA A 461 2.26 23.93 -2.08
N ASP A 462 3.50 23.73 -2.55
CA ASP A 462 4.38 24.81 -3.01
C ASP A 462 3.76 25.57 -4.20
N GLU A 463 3.21 24.85 -5.19
CA GLU A 463 2.52 25.47 -6.31
C GLU A 463 1.26 26.25 -5.87
N TYR A 464 0.48 25.72 -4.92
CA TYR A 464 -0.66 26.46 -4.36
C TYR A 464 -0.25 27.70 -3.58
N LEU A 465 0.87 27.64 -2.86
CA LEU A 465 1.44 28.77 -2.13
C LEU A 465 1.83 29.89 -3.10
N GLU A 466 2.51 29.56 -4.21
CA GLU A 466 2.86 30.53 -5.26
C GLU A 466 1.63 31.11 -5.98
N MET A 467 0.52 30.37 -6.05
CA MET A 467 -0.75 30.85 -6.60
C MET A 467 -1.57 31.71 -5.61
N GLY A 468 -1.11 31.90 -4.36
CA GLY A 468 -1.86 32.59 -3.30
C GLY A 468 -3.06 31.79 -2.75
N GLN A 469 -3.17 30.49 -3.07
CA GLN A 469 -4.23 29.61 -2.56
C GLN A 469 -3.82 28.97 -1.22
N PHE A 470 -3.61 29.80 -0.20
CA PHE A 470 -3.05 29.39 1.09
C PHE A 470 -3.85 28.30 1.81
N ALA A 471 -5.19 28.30 1.69
CA ALA A 471 -6.04 27.29 2.34
C ALA A 471 -5.79 25.87 1.80
N LYS A 472 -5.62 25.71 0.47
CA LYS A 472 -5.32 24.41 -0.13
C LYS A 472 -3.89 23.94 0.17
N ALA A 473 -2.94 24.88 0.18
CA ALA A 473 -1.57 24.60 0.58
C ALA A 473 -1.50 24.09 2.03
N LEU A 474 -2.19 24.77 2.96
CA LEU A 474 -2.23 24.42 4.37
C LEU A 474 -2.81 23.01 4.60
N GLN A 475 -3.86 22.62 3.89
CA GLN A 475 -4.43 21.27 3.98
C GLN A 475 -3.42 20.18 3.58
N LEU A 476 -2.67 20.39 2.49
CA LEU A 476 -1.66 19.44 2.04
C LEU A 476 -0.46 19.38 3.00
N TYR A 477 0.02 20.53 3.46
CA TYR A 477 1.10 20.59 4.45
C TYR A 477 0.70 19.91 5.76
N GLY A 478 -0.51 20.16 6.28
CA GLY A 478 -1.00 19.54 7.51
C GLY A 478 -0.97 18.00 7.46
N HIS A 479 -1.34 17.41 6.33
CA HIS A 479 -1.24 15.96 6.13
C HIS A 479 0.23 15.48 6.11
N VAL A 480 1.16 16.22 5.48
CA VAL A 480 2.56 15.79 5.39
C VAL A 480 3.31 15.98 6.72
N VAL A 481 3.02 17.07 7.44
CA VAL A 481 3.59 17.39 8.76
C VAL A 481 3.38 16.24 9.74
N TRP A 482 2.15 15.71 9.83
CA TRP A 482 1.84 14.57 10.68
C TRP A 482 2.72 13.35 10.38
N GLU A 483 2.87 13.00 9.11
CA GLU A 483 3.65 11.84 8.68
C GLU A 483 5.16 12.03 8.92
N TYR A 484 5.68 13.24 8.71
CA TYR A 484 7.09 13.55 8.98
C TYR A 484 7.42 13.55 10.47
N ARG A 485 6.46 13.91 11.34
CA ARG A 485 6.58 13.74 12.79
C ARG A 485 6.70 12.26 13.16
N LEU A 486 5.85 11.40 12.59
CA LEU A 486 5.88 9.95 12.85
C LEU A 486 7.21 9.32 12.44
N GLU A 487 7.74 9.70 11.27
CA GLU A 487 9.00 9.18 10.74
C GLU A 487 10.26 9.91 11.23
N ARG A 488 10.12 10.96 12.05
CA ARG A 488 11.22 11.73 12.66
C ARG A 488 12.15 12.44 11.66
N TRP A 489 11.62 12.92 10.52
CA TRP A 489 12.39 13.70 9.54
C TRP A 489 12.46 15.18 9.93
N TRP A 490 13.23 15.51 10.97
CA TRP A 490 13.21 16.84 11.59
C TRP A 490 13.56 18.00 10.65
N SER A 491 14.54 17.85 9.77
CA SER A 491 14.92 18.91 8.83
C SER A 491 13.82 19.22 7.82
N LEU A 492 13.20 18.18 7.25
CA LEU A 492 12.07 18.34 6.32
C LEU A 492 10.83 18.86 7.04
N LEU A 493 10.60 18.41 8.27
CA LEU A 493 9.52 18.90 9.12
C LEU A 493 9.66 20.41 9.38
N VAL A 494 10.85 20.88 9.78
CA VAL A 494 11.12 22.31 10.00
C VAL A 494 10.85 23.13 8.74
N SER A 495 11.32 22.67 7.57
CA SER A 495 11.07 23.36 6.30
C SER A 495 9.57 23.49 5.98
N ILE A 496 8.78 22.43 6.22
CA ILE A 496 7.33 22.46 6.00
C ILE A 496 6.62 23.28 7.08
N LEU A 497 7.07 23.26 8.33
CA LEU A 497 6.51 24.06 9.41
C LEU A 497 6.65 25.56 9.12
N TYR A 498 7.78 26.03 8.58
CA TYR A 498 7.91 27.42 8.12
C TYR A 498 6.89 27.78 7.03
N LYS A 499 6.67 26.90 6.05
CA LYS A 499 5.67 27.12 4.99
C LYS A 499 4.24 27.08 5.53
N THR A 500 3.97 26.18 6.47
CA THR A 500 2.70 26.06 7.19
C THR A 500 2.42 27.34 7.98
N LEU A 501 3.44 27.86 8.65
CA LEU A 501 3.38 29.09 9.45
C LEU A 501 3.12 30.31 8.55
N ALA A 502 3.79 30.41 7.39
CA ALA A 502 3.53 31.45 6.40
C ALA A 502 2.08 31.37 5.85
N CYS A 503 1.59 30.17 5.53
CA CYS A 503 0.19 29.98 5.10
C CYS A 503 -0.81 30.32 6.21
N ALA A 504 -0.55 29.93 7.45
CA ALA A 504 -1.39 30.24 8.60
C ALA A 504 -1.44 31.75 8.87
N PHE A 505 -0.30 32.44 8.73
CA PHE A 505 -0.22 33.90 8.79
C PHE A 505 -1.08 34.56 7.72
N CYS A 506 -0.99 34.13 6.45
CA CYS A 506 -1.79 34.70 5.37
C CYS A 506 -3.30 34.45 5.51
N LEU A 507 -3.71 33.44 6.29
CA LEU A 507 -5.11 33.09 6.51
C LEU A 507 -5.70 33.64 7.82
N GLY A 508 -4.90 34.25 8.70
CA GLY A 508 -5.36 34.63 10.04
C GLY A 508 -5.64 33.44 10.99
N ASN A 509 -5.16 32.24 10.68
CA ASN A 509 -5.51 31.04 11.44
C ASN A 509 -4.64 30.89 12.70
N VAL A 510 -5.17 31.38 13.82
CA VAL A 510 -4.54 31.36 15.15
C VAL A 510 -4.10 29.95 15.57
N LYS A 511 -4.97 28.94 15.42
CA LYS A 511 -4.71 27.58 15.89
C LYS A 511 -3.49 26.97 15.20
N ASP A 512 -3.47 27.02 13.87
CA ASP A 512 -2.38 26.41 13.09
C ASP A 512 -1.07 27.21 13.27
N TYR A 513 -1.16 28.55 13.37
CA TYR A 513 0.00 29.40 13.66
C TYR A 513 0.62 29.09 15.03
N VAL A 514 -0.19 29.00 16.10
CA VAL A 514 0.28 28.64 17.45
C VAL A 514 0.85 27.22 17.47
N SER A 515 0.21 26.27 16.79
CA SER A 515 0.70 24.89 16.75
C SER A 515 2.07 24.76 16.07
N ALA A 516 2.28 25.48 14.95
CA ALA A 516 3.53 25.46 14.21
C ALA A 516 4.65 26.19 14.96
N THR A 517 4.35 27.33 15.58
CA THR A 517 5.31 28.08 16.41
C THR A 517 5.76 27.28 17.63
N LEU A 518 4.84 26.64 18.36
CA LEU A 518 5.17 25.80 19.51
C LEU A 518 6.11 24.65 19.15
N GLU A 519 5.98 24.06 17.96
CA GLU A 519 6.86 23.00 17.48
C GLU A 519 8.23 23.52 17.01
N LEU A 520 8.26 24.66 16.29
CA LEU A 520 9.50 25.32 15.85
C LEU A 520 10.35 25.84 17.02
N LEU A 521 9.73 26.19 18.15
CA LEU A 521 10.42 26.65 19.36
C LEU A 521 11.10 25.51 20.14
N ASN A 522 10.87 24.25 19.77
CA ASN A 522 11.46 23.12 20.48
C ASN A 522 12.96 23.00 20.17
N SER A 523 13.81 23.43 21.11
CA SER A 523 15.26 23.40 21.02
C SER A 523 15.89 22.00 20.95
N GLN A 524 15.17 20.94 21.36
CA GLN A 524 15.69 19.57 21.39
C GLN A 524 15.58 18.84 20.05
N ILE A 525 14.66 19.30 19.18
CA ILE A 525 14.27 18.57 17.96
C ILE A 525 14.55 19.41 16.70
N THR A 526 14.43 20.73 16.80
CA THR A 526 14.58 21.62 15.65
C THR A 526 15.98 22.23 15.61
N ASN A 527 16.62 22.14 14.43
CA ASN A 527 17.92 22.78 14.17
C ASN A 527 17.75 24.24 13.71
N VAL A 528 16.86 24.99 14.39
CA VAL A 528 16.58 26.41 14.08
C VAL A 528 17.60 27.31 14.80
N ASP A 529 18.05 28.38 14.17
CA ASP A 529 18.97 29.33 14.79
C ASP A 529 18.35 30.03 16.02
N GLU A 530 19.16 30.35 17.03
CA GLU A 530 18.66 30.98 18.27
C GLU A 530 18.00 32.34 18.04
N SER A 531 18.49 33.13 17.07
CA SER A 531 17.89 34.41 16.67
C SER A 531 16.47 34.22 16.12
N GLU A 532 16.28 33.23 15.24
CA GLU A 532 14.98 32.90 14.66
C GLU A 532 14.02 32.34 15.72
N ARG A 533 14.51 31.52 16.67
CA ARG A 533 13.67 31.08 17.81
C ARG A 533 13.21 32.28 18.66
N GLY A 534 14.09 33.25 18.91
CA GLY A 534 13.73 34.49 19.60
C GLY A 534 12.63 35.27 18.88
N ARG A 535 12.74 35.44 17.55
CA ARG A 535 11.72 36.08 16.72
C ARG A 535 10.38 35.35 16.78
N LEU A 536 10.38 34.03 16.59
CA LEU A 536 9.16 33.20 16.66
C LEU A 536 8.48 33.31 18.02
N GLN A 537 9.26 33.34 19.10
CA GLN A 537 8.72 33.49 20.45
C GLN A 537 8.14 34.89 20.69
N GLN A 538 8.81 35.95 20.19
CA GLN A 538 8.27 37.30 20.25
C GLN A 538 6.94 37.41 19.49
N ASN A 539 6.82 36.79 18.32
CA ASN A 539 5.56 36.74 17.57
C ASN A 539 4.46 36.01 18.35
N LEU A 540 4.78 34.89 19.00
CA LEU A 540 3.82 34.18 19.85
C LEU A 540 3.37 35.04 21.04
N LEU A 541 4.29 35.75 21.70
CA LEU A 541 3.96 36.62 22.83
C LEU A 541 3.12 37.83 22.41
N ARG A 542 3.40 38.44 21.24
CA ARG A 542 2.57 39.51 20.65
C ARG A 542 1.15 39.04 20.38
N LEU A 543 1.03 37.86 19.75
CA LEU A 543 -0.26 37.25 19.45
C LEU A 543 -1.07 36.99 20.74
N LEU A 544 -0.43 36.46 21.78
CA LEU A 544 -1.07 36.27 23.09
C LEU A 544 -1.38 37.60 23.80
N GLY A 545 -0.65 38.67 23.48
CA GLY A 545 -0.92 40.04 23.92
C GLY A 545 -2.04 40.75 23.14
N GLY A 546 -2.57 40.13 22.08
CA GLY A 546 -3.62 40.70 21.24
C GLY A 546 -3.13 41.57 20.09
N GLU A 547 -1.82 41.56 19.82
CA GLU A 547 -1.22 42.24 18.66
C GLU A 547 -0.98 41.24 17.52
N PRO A 548 -1.10 41.67 16.25
CA PRO A 548 -0.79 40.80 15.12
C PRO A 548 0.70 40.40 15.12
N PRO A 549 1.03 39.16 14.70
CA PRO A 549 2.42 38.73 14.59
C PRO A 549 3.17 39.52 13.51
N LEU A 550 4.49 39.68 13.66
CA LEU A 550 5.31 40.29 12.61
C LEU A 550 5.28 39.43 11.34
N PRO A 551 5.37 40.06 10.15
CA PRO A 551 5.27 39.33 8.89
C PRO A 551 6.38 38.30 8.74
N GLU A 552 6.00 37.13 8.22
CA GLU A 552 6.95 36.05 7.99
C GLU A 552 7.87 36.33 6.79
N PRO A 553 9.14 35.86 6.86
CA PRO A 553 10.13 36.14 5.83
C PRO A 553 9.75 35.47 4.49
N GLY A 554 9.96 36.18 3.39
CA GLY A 554 9.76 35.67 2.03
C GLY A 554 8.37 35.88 1.43
N LEU A 555 7.44 36.52 2.14
CA LEU A 555 6.13 36.92 1.62
C LEU A 555 6.20 38.24 0.84
N ALA A 556 5.38 38.35 -0.22
CA ALA A 556 5.27 39.59 -1.00
C ALA A 556 4.55 40.67 -0.20
N LYS A 557 4.94 41.95 -0.36
CA LYS A 557 4.35 43.06 0.41
C LYS A 557 2.83 43.14 0.28
N SER A 558 2.28 42.94 -0.92
CA SER A 558 0.83 42.91 -1.15
C SER A 558 0.11 41.80 -0.38
N THR A 559 0.72 40.62 -0.25
CA THR A 559 0.16 39.50 0.52
C THR A 559 0.24 39.74 2.02
N VAL A 560 1.27 40.46 2.49
CA VAL A 560 1.41 40.85 3.89
C VAL A 560 0.35 41.88 4.26
N ASP A 561 0.13 42.89 3.43
CA ASP A 561 -0.86 43.94 3.70
C ASP A 561 -2.28 43.34 3.80
N ALA A 562 -2.64 42.44 2.88
CA ALA A 562 -3.92 41.72 2.91
C ALA A 562 -4.05 40.80 4.14
N ALA A 563 -2.97 40.10 4.52
CA ALA A 563 -2.96 39.25 5.72
C ALA A 563 -3.13 40.09 7.00
N MET A 564 -2.46 41.24 7.08
CA MET A 564 -2.57 42.14 8.23
C MET A 564 -3.99 42.66 8.39
N GLU A 565 -4.71 42.96 7.30
CA GLU A 565 -6.12 43.36 7.38
C GLU A 565 -7.00 42.25 7.99
N ILE A 566 -6.76 40.99 7.62
CA ILE A 566 -7.44 39.83 8.21
C ILE A 566 -7.12 39.73 9.70
N TRP A 567 -5.85 39.84 10.09
CA TRP A 567 -5.46 39.79 11.50
C TRP A 567 -6.09 40.90 12.33
N HIS A 568 -6.11 42.15 11.86
CA HIS A 568 -6.76 43.25 12.59
C HIS A 568 -8.26 43.01 12.76
N LYS A 569 -8.91 42.40 11.77
CA LYS A 569 -10.33 42.03 11.86
C LYS A 569 -10.56 40.88 12.84
N ASP A 570 -9.79 39.80 12.73
CA ASP A 570 -9.99 38.59 13.54
C ASP A 570 -9.56 38.78 15.00
N LEU A 571 -8.61 39.69 15.27
CA LEU A 571 -8.20 40.09 16.62
C LEU A 571 -9.18 41.05 17.32
N ALA A 572 -10.10 41.66 16.57
CA ALA A 572 -11.18 42.48 17.16
C ALA A 572 -12.20 41.60 17.90
N ASP A 573 -12.38 40.36 17.44
CA ASP A 573 -13.24 39.36 18.07
C ASP A 573 -12.44 38.45 19.03
N ARG A 574 -13.12 37.88 20.02
CA ARG A 574 -12.47 36.93 20.95
C ARG A 574 -12.26 35.58 20.27
N CYS A 575 -11.01 35.15 20.16
CA CYS A 575 -10.64 33.88 19.56
C CYS A 575 -10.18 32.87 20.62
N PHE A 576 -10.86 31.72 20.69
CA PHE A 576 -10.42 30.56 21.47
C PHE A 576 -9.74 29.52 20.57
N PHE A 577 -8.57 29.03 20.98
CA PHE A 577 -7.90 27.91 20.31
C PHE A 577 -7.58 26.76 21.27
N MET A 578 -7.58 25.54 20.76
CA MET A 578 -7.17 24.35 21.52
C MET A 578 -6.16 23.54 20.71
N VAL A 579 -5.03 23.20 21.34
CA VAL A 579 -3.94 22.43 20.71
C VAL A 579 -3.81 21.07 21.39
N GLN A 580 -3.91 20.01 20.59
CA GLN A 580 -3.73 18.62 21.04
C GLN A 580 -2.24 18.27 21.06
N MET A 581 -1.65 18.17 22.25
CA MET A 581 -0.20 18.06 22.44
C MET A 581 0.35 16.65 22.24
N LYS A 582 -0.49 15.61 22.25
CA LYS A 582 -0.09 14.21 21.98
C LYS A 582 0.56 14.02 20.59
N ARG A 583 0.19 14.87 19.63
CA ARG A 583 0.53 14.75 18.21
C ARG A 583 1.59 15.74 17.74
N ILE A 584 2.16 16.53 18.65
CA ILE A 584 3.07 17.65 18.35
C ILE A 584 4.27 17.58 19.28
N HIS A 585 5.47 17.83 18.74
CA HIS A 585 6.69 17.93 19.55
C HIS A 585 6.90 19.38 20.03
N ALA A 586 6.00 19.89 20.88
CA ALA A 586 5.99 21.29 21.31
C ALA A 586 7.15 21.66 22.27
N CYS A 587 7.44 22.96 22.37
CA CYS A 587 8.42 23.53 23.30
C CYS A 587 8.00 23.46 24.78
N VAL A 588 6.70 23.26 25.05
CA VAL A 588 6.17 23.02 26.40
C VAL A 588 5.94 21.53 26.56
N GLN A 589 6.58 20.94 27.57
CA GLN A 589 6.40 19.53 27.92
C GLN A 589 5.71 19.44 29.29
N ALA A 590 4.68 18.60 29.38
CA ALA A 590 3.97 18.31 30.61
C ALA A 590 4.01 16.82 30.91
N ARG A 591 4.19 16.48 32.18
CA ARG A 591 4.21 15.09 32.66
C ARG A 591 3.55 14.99 34.01
N ALA A 592 2.58 14.11 34.16
CA ALA A 592 1.83 13.86 35.37
C ALA A 592 2.03 12.40 35.84
N TRP A 593 2.04 12.15 37.15
CA TRP A 593 2.10 10.79 37.70
C TRP A 593 1.58 10.74 39.13
N PHE A 594 1.20 9.55 39.59
CA PHE A 594 0.84 9.31 40.98
C PHE A 594 2.09 9.20 41.86
N SER A 595 2.17 9.98 42.93
CA SER A 595 3.29 9.95 43.87
C SER A 595 3.00 8.96 45.00
N VAL A 596 3.30 7.68 44.78
CA VAL A 596 3.17 6.63 45.80
C VAL A 596 4.54 6.17 46.28
N PRO A 597 4.75 5.97 47.59
CA PRO A 597 6.04 5.57 48.13
C PRO A 597 6.56 4.24 47.60
N ASP A 598 5.77 3.16 47.47
CA ASP A 598 6.31 1.85 47.04
C ASP A 598 5.30 0.84 46.43
N SER A 599 4.03 1.20 46.16
CA SER A 599 3.05 0.25 45.60
C SER A 599 2.06 0.88 44.61
N SER A 600 1.50 0.09 43.70
CA SER A 600 0.49 0.52 42.72
C SER A 600 -0.93 0.71 43.32
N ALA A 601 -1.02 0.73 44.66
CA ALA A 601 -2.27 0.84 45.38
C ALA A 601 -2.17 1.86 46.51
N VAL A 602 -3.25 2.62 46.74
CA VAL A 602 -3.39 3.54 47.86
C VAL A 602 -4.63 3.13 48.66
N SER A 603 -4.49 3.12 49.98
CA SER A 603 -5.61 2.82 50.85
C SER A 603 -6.61 3.97 50.84
N VAL A 604 -7.90 3.67 50.97
CA VAL A 604 -9.00 4.67 51.03
C VAL A 604 -8.76 5.78 52.07
N ASN A 605 -8.02 5.46 53.14
CA ASN A 605 -7.76 6.39 54.24
C ASN A 605 -6.58 7.33 53.97
N GLU A 606 -5.82 7.09 52.90
CA GLU A 606 -4.68 7.89 52.50
C GLU A 606 -5.07 8.88 51.39
N THR A 607 -4.41 10.04 51.37
CA THR A 607 -4.60 11.03 50.30
C THR A 607 -3.88 10.57 49.04
N VAL A 608 -4.58 10.46 47.92
CA VAL A 608 -3.96 10.25 46.61
C VAL A 608 -3.23 11.53 46.22
N ARG A 609 -1.92 11.45 45.93
CA ARG A 609 -1.10 12.58 45.50
C ARG A 609 -0.71 12.42 44.03
N ILE A 610 -0.92 13.46 43.25
CA ILE A 610 -0.54 13.54 41.83
C ILE A 610 0.53 14.63 41.71
N LYS A 611 1.61 14.32 41.00
CA LYS A 611 2.66 15.28 40.69
C LYS A 611 2.63 15.61 39.21
N VAL A 612 2.65 16.89 38.88
CA VAL A 612 2.81 17.39 37.52
C VAL A 612 4.09 18.17 37.40
N ALA A 613 4.92 17.80 36.43
CA ALA A 613 6.10 18.52 36.05
C ALA A 613 5.88 19.21 34.70
N LEU A 614 6.21 20.50 34.65
CA LEU A 614 6.19 21.30 33.43
C LEU A 614 7.62 21.74 33.08
N ARG A 615 7.98 21.69 31.80
CA ARG A 615 9.27 22.12 31.28
C ARG A 615 9.10 22.99 30.05
N LEU A 616 9.83 24.09 29.99
CA LEU A 616 9.88 24.99 28.83
C LEU A 616 11.23 24.86 28.10
N LEU A 617 11.18 24.61 26.80
CA LEU A 617 12.34 24.45 25.91
C LEU A 617 12.56 25.66 24.97
N ALA A 618 11.80 26.74 25.18
CA ALA A 618 11.89 28.00 24.43
C ALA A 618 12.95 28.95 25.05
N PRO A 619 13.52 29.90 24.29
CA PRO A 619 14.61 30.75 24.76
C PRO A 619 14.23 31.82 25.80
N LEU A 620 12.98 32.30 25.82
CA LEU A 620 12.46 33.30 26.77
C LEU A 620 11.43 32.67 27.72
N PRO A 621 11.20 33.26 28.92
CA PRO A 621 10.17 32.79 29.84
C PRO A 621 8.75 32.94 29.26
N MET A 622 7.85 32.05 29.67
CA MET A 622 6.43 32.09 29.30
C MET A 622 5.55 32.00 30.54
N GLN A 623 4.48 32.79 30.58
CA GLN A 623 3.50 32.76 31.66
C GLN A 623 2.23 32.03 31.19
N PHE A 624 1.79 31.07 31.99
CA PHE A 624 0.55 30.32 31.79
C PHE A 624 -0.44 30.66 32.90
N ARG A 625 -1.74 30.65 32.59
CA ARG A 625 -2.75 31.15 33.53
C ARG A 625 -3.22 30.06 34.47
N GLN A 626 -3.52 28.88 33.96
CA GLN A 626 -4.14 27.82 34.75
C GLN A 626 -3.66 26.45 34.28
N LEU A 627 -3.24 25.61 35.21
CA LEU A 627 -3.03 24.17 34.99
C LEU A 627 -4.23 23.43 35.57
N LYS A 628 -4.88 22.58 34.77
CA LYS A 628 -5.98 21.70 35.18
C LYS A 628 -5.59 20.25 34.97
N ILE A 629 -6.09 19.37 35.83
CA ILE A 629 -5.91 17.92 35.71
C ILE A 629 -7.26 17.25 35.83
N ALA A 630 -7.51 16.24 35.00
CA ALA A 630 -8.65 15.35 35.12
C ALA A 630 -8.19 13.91 35.39
N VAL A 631 -8.92 13.23 36.28
CA VAL A 631 -8.70 11.81 36.64
C VAL A 631 -10.00 11.05 36.43
N GLU A 632 -9.91 9.89 35.77
CA GLU A 632 -11.05 9.04 35.43
C GLU A 632 -10.83 7.59 35.87
N GLU A 633 -11.91 6.82 35.90
CA GLU A 633 -11.90 5.38 36.20
C GLU A 633 -11.62 4.57 34.93
N VAL A 634 -10.81 3.51 35.05
CA VAL A 634 -10.54 2.58 33.94
C VAL A 634 -11.76 1.70 33.68
N ASN A 635 -12.58 2.09 32.70
CA ASN A 635 -13.70 1.27 32.23
C ASN A 635 -13.15 0.00 31.52
N THR A 636 -13.29 -1.17 32.16
CA THR A 636 -12.81 -2.47 31.63
C THR A 636 -13.73 -3.10 30.57
N THR A 637 -14.85 -2.46 30.22
CA THR A 637 -15.73 -2.92 29.13
C THR A 637 -15.36 -2.25 27.82
N ALA A 638 -14.77 -3.02 26.91
CA ALA A 638 -14.54 -2.60 25.54
C ALA A 638 -15.87 -2.18 24.87
N GLY A 639 -15.98 -0.92 24.46
CA GLY A 639 -17.03 -0.45 23.55
C GLY A 639 -18.18 0.34 24.16
N ALA A 640 -17.91 1.50 24.76
CA ALA A 640 -18.90 2.59 24.84
C ALA A 640 -18.19 3.93 24.65
N THR A 641 -18.43 4.58 23.51
CA THR A 641 -17.98 5.93 23.20
C THR A 641 -18.97 6.98 23.72
N SER A 642 -18.38 8.02 24.32
CA SER A 642 -18.81 9.43 24.44
C SER A 642 -20.04 9.81 25.27
N GLY A 643 -19.80 10.76 26.18
CA GLY A 643 -20.76 11.76 26.66
C GLY A 643 -21.04 11.68 28.16
N ASP A 644 -20.64 12.70 28.92
CA ASP A 644 -21.07 12.98 30.30
C ASP A 644 -20.55 12.11 31.48
N GLN A 645 -19.39 11.46 31.36
CA GLN A 645 -18.69 11.05 32.58
C GLN A 645 -17.96 12.26 33.17
N VAL A 646 -18.52 12.82 34.26
CA VAL A 646 -17.86 13.86 35.05
C VAL A 646 -16.56 13.27 35.62
N PRO A 647 -15.39 13.87 35.37
CA PRO A 647 -14.12 13.39 35.90
C PRO A 647 -14.19 13.27 37.43
N LEU A 648 -13.56 12.24 37.96
CA LEU A 648 -13.61 11.86 39.37
C LEU A 648 -12.92 12.91 40.26
N PHE A 649 -11.92 13.60 39.70
CA PHE A 649 -11.23 14.72 40.32
C PHE A 649 -10.83 15.74 39.26
N THR A 650 -11.10 17.02 39.54
CA THR A 650 -10.57 18.17 38.80
C THR A 650 -10.06 19.21 39.77
N ASP A 651 -8.81 19.64 39.61
CA ASP A 651 -8.21 20.69 40.42
C ASP A 651 -7.33 21.57 39.54
N ASN A 652 -7.05 22.78 40.02
CA ASN A 652 -6.33 23.77 39.24
C ASN A 652 -5.35 24.62 40.04
N VAL A 653 -4.28 25.03 39.37
CA VAL A 653 -3.29 25.98 39.88
C VAL A 653 -3.25 27.18 38.96
N GLN A 654 -3.24 28.39 39.54
CA GLN A 654 -3.21 29.65 38.79
C GLN A 654 -1.79 30.26 38.74
N ASP A 655 -1.54 31.08 37.72
CA ASP A 655 -0.32 31.89 37.51
C ASP A 655 1.00 31.10 37.55
N ILE A 656 1.31 30.47 36.42
CA ILE A 656 2.43 29.56 36.25
C ILE A 656 3.50 30.20 35.35
N PRO A 657 4.50 30.88 35.92
CA PRO A 657 5.65 31.33 35.14
C PRO A 657 6.59 30.14 34.89
N LEU A 658 6.94 29.84 33.64
CA LEU A 658 7.97 28.85 33.30
C LEU A 658 9.23 29.56 32.80
N MET A 659 10.37 29.20 33.38
CA MET A 659 11.68 29.67 32.94
C MET A 659 12.28 28.68 31.93
N PRO A 660 13.05 29.15 30.93
CA PRO A 660 13.75 28.28 29.99
C PRO A 660 14.61 27.22 30.70
N GLY A 661 14.45 25.95 30.32
CA GLY A 661 15.27 24.84 30.82
C GLY A 661 14.88 24.27 32.18
N ASP A 662 14.23 25.07 33.04
CA ASP A 662 13.81 24.69 34.38
C ASP A 662 12.57 23.79 34.37
N VAL A 663 12.53 22.81 35.29
CA VAL A 663 11.38 21.94 35.52
C VAL A 663 10.65 22.42 36.78
N LYS A 664 9.40 22.84 36.65
CA LYS A 664 8.53 23.20 37.78
C LYS A 664 7.61 22.05 38.13
N TYR A 665 7.46 21.78 39.43
CA TYR A 665 6.62 20.72 39.96
C TYR A 665 5.39 21.30 40.66
N PHE A 666 4.24 20.67 40.44
CA PHE A 666 2.95 20.99 41.03
C PHE A 666 2.39 19.74 41.68
N ASP A 667 1.98 19.86 42.95
CA ASP A 667 1.41 18.75 43.73
C ASP A 667 -0.10 18.96 43.85
N PHE A 668 -0.86 17.94 43.48
CA PHE A 668 -2.32 17.88 43.61
C PHE A 668 -2.69 16.72 44.52
N SER A 669 -3.74 16.86 45.33
CA SER A 669 -4.16 15.78 46.21
C SER A 669 -5.66 15.77 46.47
N PHE A 670 -6.25 14.58 46.49
CA PHE A 670 -7.64 14.38 46.88
C PHE A 670 -7.81 13.14 47.75
N ARG A 671 -8.97 13.04 48.42
CA ARG A 671 -9.34 11.91 49.26
C ARG A 671 -10.35 11.03 48.52
N PRO A 672 -10.07 9.72 48.32
CA PRO A 672 -11.05 8.77 47.82
C PRO A 672 -12.31 8.70 48.69
N ASP A 673 -13.48 8.55 48.08
CA ASP A 673 -14.73 8.28 48.79
C ASP A 673 -14.78 6.80 49.26
N PRO A 674 -14.89 6.54 50.57
CA PRO A 674 -14.94 5.19 51.13
C PRO A 674 -16.11 4.32 50.65
N ASN A 675 -17.20 4.93 50.19
CA ASN A 675 -18.38 4.17 49.75
C ASN A 675 -18.39 3.93 48.24
N ARG A 676 -17.70 4.78 47.47
CA ARG A 676 -17.77 4.79 46.00
C ARG A 676 -16.50 4.30 45.33
N ASP A 677 -15.33 4.56 45.90
CA ASP A 677 -14.06 4.45 45.16
C ASP A 677 -13.26 3.17 45.44
N ILE A 678 -13.70 2.34 46.40
CA ILE A 678 -13.03 1.08 46.74
C ILE A 678 -13.07 0.10 45.56
N GLY A 679 -11.90 -0.39 45.16
CA GLY A 679 -11.74 -1.36 44.08
C GLY A 679 -11.54 -0.72 42.69
N LYS A 680 -11.74 0.60 42.57
CA LYS A 680 -11.54 1.33 41.31
C LYS A 680 -10.07 1.48 40.96
N GLN A 681 -9.77 1.43 39.67
CA GLN A 681 -8.47 1.80 39.12
C GLN A 681 -8.59 3.17 38.47
N LEU A 682 -7.82 4.13 38.95
CA LEU A 682 -7.80 5.50 38.45
C LEU A 682 -6.67 5.68 37.45
N ILE A 683 -6.93 6.49 36.42
CA ILE A 683 -5.95 6.96 35.44
C ILE A 683 -6.03 8.47 35.30
N ILE A 684 -4.89 9.10 35.02
CA ILE A 684 -4.85 10.51 34.64
C ILE A 684 -5.40 10.60 33.21
N SER A 685 -6.56 11.25 33.01
CA SER A 685 -7.23 11.30 31.70
C SER A 685 -6.78 12.47 30.86
N SER A 686 -6.58 13.65 31.46
CA SER A 686 -6.01 14.80 30.78
C SER A 686 -5.21 15.73 31.69
N VAL A 687 -4.24 16.42 31.09
CA VAL A 687 -3.57 17.59 31.64
C VAL A 687 -3.84 18.75 30.69
N GLU A 688 -4.31 19.88 31.22
CA GLU A 688 -4.64 21.08 30.42
C GLU A 688 -3.88 22.29 30.96
N LEU A 689 -3.26 23.05 30.06
CA LEU A 689 -2.54 24.27 30.40
C LEU A 689 -3.09 25.44 29.59
N ASP A 690 -3.75 26.37 30.27
CA ASP A 690 -4.37 27.54 29.65
C ASP A 690 -3.34 28.65 29.37
N VAL A 691 -3.40 29.17 28.15
CA VAL A 691 -2.51 30.20 27.61
C VAL A 691 -3.31 31.46 27.31
N GLY A 692 -2.79 32.62 27.72
CA GLY A 692 -3.49 33.91 27.56
C GLY A 692 -4.46 34.20 28.70
N HIS A 693 -4.91 35.46 28.79
CA HIS A 693 -5.84 35.91 29.82
C HIS A 693 -7.29 35.74 29.34
N LEU A 694 -8.24 35.41 30.22
CA LEU A 694 -9.68 35.26 29.85
C LEU A 694 -10.32 36.54 29.28
N GLN A 695 -9.69 37.69 29.55
CA GLN A 695 -10.11 38.99 29.03
C GLN A 695 -9.26 39.47 27.84
N ALA A 696 -8.19 38.73 27.48
CA ALA A 696 -7.42 39.01 26.28
C ALA A 696 -8.23 38.61 25.03
N PRO A 697 -7.98 39.24 23.88
CA PRO A 697 -8.66 38.89 22.63
C PRO A 697 -8.34 37.45 22.19
N ILE A 698 -7.15 36.94 22.54
CA ILE A 698 -6.75 35.56 22.28
C ILE A 698 -6.53 34.82 23.60
N TYR A 699 -7.18 33.67 23.74
CA TYR A 699 -6.94 32.71 24.82
C TYR A 699 -7.05 31.29 24.28
N GLY A 700 -6.36 30.34 24.89
CA GLY A 700 -6.39 28.96 24.44
C GLY A 700 -5.96 27.95 25.48
N SER A 701 -6.07 26.67 25.14
CA SER A 701 -5.68 25.58 26.03
C SER A 701 -4.82 24.54 25.33
N LEU A 702 -3.76 24.12 26.01
CA LEU A 702 -2.85 23.04 25.59
C LEU A 702 -3.27 21.76 26.30
N GLN A 703 -3.74 20.76 25.56
CA GLN A 703 -4.29 19.54 26.13
C GLN A 703 -3.38 18.35 25.85
N TRP A 704 -2.99 17.64 26.90
CA TRP A 704 -2.35 16.33 26.84
C TRP A 704 -3.37 15.26 27.25
N GLU A 705 -3.64 14.29 26.36
CA GLU A 705 -4.38 13.08 26.73
C GLU A 705 -3.48 12.16 27.55
N GLY A 706 -3.97 11.68 28.69
CA GLY A 706 -3.25 10.81 29.61
C GLY A 706 -2.31 11.55 30.57
N ALA A 707 -1.37 10.80 31.14
CA ALA A 707 -0.32 11.29 32.04
C ALA A 707 0.73 12.23 31.39
N GLY A 708 0.53 12.68 30.15
CA GLY A 708 1.51 13.44 29.38
C GLY A 708 2.68 12.59 28.89
N ALA A 709 3.15 12.84 27.66
CA ALA A 709 4.23 12.08 27.02
C ALA A 709 5.45 12.99 26.75
N VAL A 710 6.65 12.42 26.92
CA VAL A 710 7.88 13.05 26.42
C VAL A 710 7.95 12.84 24.91
N SER A 711 7.96 13.95 24.18
CA SER A 711 8.11 13.97 22.74
C SER A 711 9.56 13.61 22.36
N ALA A 712 9.79 12.33 22.06
CA ALA A 712 11.03 11.72 21.56
C ALA A 712 12.32 11.82 22.45
N ARG A 713 12.99 10.68 22.65
CA ARG A 713 14.39 10.67 23.13
C ARG A 713 15.31 11.29 22.07
N PRO A 714 16.28 12.13 22.45
CA PRO A 714 17.38 12.49 21.56
C PRO A 714 18.25 11.24 21.29
N VAL A 715 18.56 10.99 20.00
CA VAL A 715 19.43 9.89 19.54
C VAL A 715 20.85 10.00 20.12
N SER A 716 21.25 11.17 20.61
CA SER A 716 22.58 11.42 21.19
C SER A 716 22.81 10.84 22.59
N ALA A 717 21.79 10.29 23.26
CA ALA A 717 21.95 9.72 24.60
C ALA A 717 22.60 8.33 24.62
N GLU A 718 22.74 7.64 23.47
CA GLU A 718 23.38 6.31 23.40
C GLU A 718 24.92 6.37 23.42
N PHE A 719 25.52 7.55 23.19
CA PHE A 719 26.99 7.72 23.12
C PHE A 719 27.58 8.65 24.18
N ALA A 720 26.77 9.20 25.09
CA ALA A 720 27.28 10.04 26.17
C ALA A 720 27.73 9.17 27.36
N THR A 721 29.00 8.78 27.38
CA THR A 721 29.70 8.16 28.51
C THR A 721 29.96 9.16 29.64
N GLY A 722 28.91 9.82 30.15
CA GLY A 722 28.99 10.80 31.22
C GLY A 722 27.81 10.66 32.16
N ARG A 723 28.08 10.32 33.42
CA ARG A 723 27.10 10.29 34.52
C ARG A 723 26.54 11.71 34.75
N ARG A 724 25.54 12.12 33.98
CA ARG A 724 24.60 13.18 34.38
C ARG A 724 23.46 12.52 35.14
N ALA A 725 23.12 13.07 36.30
CA ALA A 725 21.94 12.65 37.06
C ALA A 725 20.71 12.78 36.17
N VAL A 726 20.09 11.66 35.81
CA VAL A 726 18.85 11.62 35.02
C VAL A 726 17.77 12.27 35.86
N SER A 727 17.23 13.41 35.39
CA SER A 727 16.16 14.11 36.09
C SER A 727 14.94 13.19 36.22
N VAL A 728 14.13 13.35 37.28
CA VAL A 728 12.89 12.55 37.46
C VAL A 728 11.97 12.68 36.23
N PHE A 729 12.02 13.84 35.56
CA PHE A 729 11.33 14.14 34.31
C PHE A 729 11.71 13.19 33.15
N ASP A 730 12.93 12.66 33.12
CA ASP A 730 13.46 11.80 32.05
C ASP A 730 13.36 10.30 32.37
N ARG A 731 12.84 9.91 33.55
CA ARG A 731 12.69 8.49 33.96
C ARG A 731 11.58 7.80 33.17
N GLN A 732 11.78 6.58 32.67
CA GLN A 732 10.82 5.94 31.75
C GLN A 732 9.55 5.36 32.39
N SER A 733 9.56 5.04 33.69
CA SER A 733 8.45 4.38 34.38
C SER A 733 7.97 5.22 35.56
N LEU A 734 7.04 6.14 35.29
CA LEU A 734 6.26 6.82 36.34
C LEU A 734 4.83 6.24 36.31
N PRO A 735 4.22 5.95 37.47
CA PRO A 735 2.90 5.35 37.54
C PRO A 735 1.83 6.34 37.06
N ASP A 736 1.16 5.98 35.98
CA ASP A 736 0.04 6.72 35.36
C ASP A 736 -1.33 6.17 35.78
N ASN A 737 -1.34 5.09 36.55
CA ASN A 737 -2.53 4.49 37.16
C ASN A 737 -2.32 4.18 38.65
N ILE A 738 -3.42 4.09 39.38
CA ILE A 738 -3.42 3.72 40.80
C ILE A 738 -4.70 2.99 41.18
N LYS A 739 -4.60 1.94 42.01
CA LYS A 739 -5.77 1.21 42.52
C LYS A 739 -6.13 1.69 43.93
N ILE A 740 -7.40 1.97 44.16
CA ILE A 740 -7.90 2.29 45.50
C ILE A 740 -8.30 0.98 46.19
N VAL A 741 -7.64 0.68 47.31
CA VAL A 741 -7.88 -0.55 48.09
C VAL A 741 -8.50 -0.23 49.44
N SER A 742 -9.32 -1.15 49.95
CA SER A 742 -9.85 -1.06 51.31
C SER A 742 -8.70 -0.96 52.33
N ARG A 743 -8.98 -0.36 53.48
CA ARG A 743 -8.05 -0.35 54.61
C ARG A 743 -7.55 -1.78 54.90
N PRO A 744 -6.25 -1.99 55.16
CA PRO A 744 -5.74 -3.31 55.56
C PRO A 744 -6.46 -3.78 56.84
N ALA A 745 -7.04 -4.98 56.76
CA ALA A 745 -7.72 -5.62 57.88
C ALA A 745 -6.72 -6.02 58.97
N LEU A 746 -7.05 -5.73 60.24
CA LEU A 746 -6.26 -6.18 61.39
C LEU A 746 -6.79 -7.50 62.00
N ALA A 747 -7.93 -8.01 61.54
CA ALA A 747 -8.40 -9.34 61.93
C ALA A 747 -7.55 -10.45 61.26
N THR A 748 -7.14 -11.47 62.03
CA THR A 748 -6.36 -12.62 61.51
C THR A 748 -7.24 -13.85 61.34
N VAL A 749 -7.08 -14.56 60.22
CA VAL A 749 -7.77 -15.83 59.91
C VAL A 749 -6.71 -16.93 59.80
N ASP A 750 -6.65 -17.80 60.81
CA ASP A 750 -5.70 -18.90 60.90
C ASP A 750 -6.43 -20.22 60.63
N VAL A 751 -5.87 -21.07 59.75
CA VAL A 751 -6.51 -22.34 59.33
C VAL A 751 -5.62 -23.51 59.77
N HIS A 752 -6.22 -24.51 60.44
CA HIS A 752 -5.51 -25.68 60.95
C HIS A 752 -6.15 -27.00 60.44
N HIS A 753 -5.33 -27.88 59.86
CA HIS A 753 -5.69 -29.27 59.52
C HIS A 753 -4.47 -30.21 59.67
N GLY A 754 -4.70 -31.50 59.97
CA GLY A 754 -3.66 -32.42 60.47
C GLY A 754 -3.34 -33.67 59.64
N ARG A 755 -4.10 -34.01 58.58
CA ARG A 755 -3.76 -35.13 57.67
C ARG A 755 -4.22 -34.90 56.23
N SER A 756 -3.68 -35.69 55.30
CA SER A 756 -4.19 -35.84 53.93
C SER A 756 -5.59 -36.49 53.96
N ILE A 757 -6.45 -36.05 53.05
CA ILE A 757 -7.84 -36.51 52.92
C ILE A 757 -7.88 -37.69 51.94
N LEU A 758 -8.71 -38.70 52.17
CA LEU A 758 -9.00 -39.73 51.16
C LEU A 758 -10.10 -39.27 50.20
N VAL A 759 -10.02 -39.64 48.92
CA VAL A 759 -11.10 -39.35 47.96
C VAL A 759 -12.44 -39.87 48.48
N GLY A 760 -13.42 -38.99 48.62
CA GLY A 760 -14.75 -39.28 49.16
C GLY A 760 -14.87 -39.28 50.69
N GLU A 761 -13.80 -38.94 51.42
CA GLU A 761 -13.82 -38.77 52.88
C GLU A 761 -14.36 -37.40 53.29
N ILE A 762 -15.18 -37.38 54.35
CA ILE A 762 -15.67 -36.16 55.00
C ILE A 762 -14.65 -35.75 56.07
N TYR A 763 -14.04 -34.59 55.91
CA TYR A 763 -12.92 -34.13 56.73
C TYR A 763 -13.18 -32.75 57.36
N ASP A 764 -12.77 -32.56 58.61
CA ASP A 764 -13.02 -31.35 59.39
C ASP A 764 -11.82 -30.37 59.34
N VAL A 765 -12.05 -29.13 58.92
CA VAL A 765 -11.06 -28.03 58.86
C VAL A 765 -11.40 -26.97 59.91
N HIS A 766 -10.43 -26.63 60.76
CA HIS A 766 -10.61 -25.64 61.82
C HIS A 766 -10.14 -24.26 61.38
N VAL A 767 -11.03 -23.27 61.41
CA VAL A 767 -10.75 -21.87 61.05
C VAL A 767 -10.89 -21.00 62.30
N ARG A 768 -9.78 -20.43 62.76
CA ARG A 768 -9.70 -19.54 63.91
C ARG A 768 -9.61 -18.09 63.45
N ILE A 769 -10.48 -17.23 63.96
CA ILE A 769 -10.50 -15.80 63.61
C ILE A 769 -10.30 -14.95 64.86
N THR A 770 -9.32 -14.06 64.83
CA THR A 770 -8.98 -13.17 65.96
C THR A 770 -9.26 -11.73 65.60
N ASN A 771 -10.08 -11.02 66.39
CA ASN A 771 -10.27 -9.58 66.23
C ASN A 771 -9.11 -8.80 66.88
N LYS A 772 -8.24 -8.17 66.06
CA LYS A 772 -7.20 -7.22 66.53
C LYS A 772 -7.47 -5.78 66.08
N GLU A 773 -8.71 -5.46 65.70
CA GLU A 773 -9.14 -4.10 65.36
C GLU A 773 -9.39 -3.25 66.61
N VAL A 774 -9.56 -1.94 66.42
CA VAL A 774 -9.81 -0.97 67.51
C VAL A 774 -11.26 -1.01 68.02
N GLY A 775 -12.17 -1.69 67.31
CA GLY A 775 -13.60 -1.79 67.60
C GLY A 775 -14.18 -3.18 67.31
N ALA A 776 -15.43 -3.40 67.69
CA ALA A 776 -16.12 -4.66 67.42
C ALA A 776 -16.37 -4.85 65.92
N LEU A 777 -16.18 -6.08 65.42
CA LEU A 777 -16.50 -6.43 64.03
C LEU A 777 -18.02 -6.53 63.89
N THR A 778 -18.64 -5.68 63.07
CA THR A 778 -20.08 -5.72 62.80
C THR A 778 -20.36 -6.30 61.43
N SER A 779 -21.52 -6.95 61.22
CA SER A 779 -21.85 -7.65 59.95
C SER A 779 -20.77 -8.66 59.53
N PHE A 780 -20.29 -9.45 60.50
CA PHE A 780 -19.15 -10.36 60.34
C PHE A 780 -19.58 -11.64 59.59
N ARG A 781 -18.95 -11.91 58.44
CA ARG A 781 -19.20 -13.10 57.63
C ARG A 781 -17.91 -13.83 57.28
N VAL A 782 -17.98 -15.16 57.22
CA VAL A 782 -16.87 -16.01 56.80
C VAL A 782 -17.32 -16.85 55.62
N PHE A 783 -16.51 -16.84 54.57
CA PHE A 783 -16.71 -17.60 53.35
C PHE A 783 -15.62 -18.65 53.22
N ALA A 784 -15.99 -19.88 52.91
CA ALA A 784 -15.07 -20.96 52.55
C ALA A 784 -15.37 -21.44 51.12
N GLY A 785 -14.36 -21.58 50.27
CA GLY A 785 -14.52 -22.03 48.89
C GLY A 785 -13.19 -22.45 48.28
N LEU A 786 -13.19 -22.89 47.02
CA LEU A 786 -11.96 -23.14 46.24
C LEU A 786 -11.37 -21.81 45.73
N ASP A 787 -10.05 -21.68 45.71
CA ASP A 787 -9.40 -20.48 45.14
C ASP A 787 -9.45 -20.52 43.60
N ALA A 788 -9.91 -19.45 42.96
CA ALA A 788 -10.13 -19.40 41.51
C ALA A 788 -8.84 -19.36 40.66
N THR A 789 -7.68 -19.31 41.33
CA THR A 789 -6.33 -19.13 40.77
C THR A 789 -5.58 -20.44 40.55
N SER A 790 -6.00 -21.53 41.19
CA SER A 790 -5.49 -22.87 40.88
C SER A 790 -6.20 -23.39 39.63
N SER A 791 -5.44 -23.46 38.54
CA SER A 791 -5.82 -24.01 37.24
C SER A 791 -6.40 -25.42 37.34
N ASP A 792 -7.70 -25.59 37.03
CA ASP A 792 -8.18 -26.58 36.05
C ASP A 792 -9.71 -26.62 35.85
N ASP A 793 -10.53 -25.90 36.64
CA ASP A 793 -12.01 -25.91 36.47
C ASP A 793 -12.61 -24.57 36.01
N HIS A 794 -12.03 -23.96 34.96
CA HIS A 794 -12.71 -22.87 34.23
C HIS A 794 -13.53 -23.43 33.06
N SER A 795 -14.55 -24.23 33.39
CA SER A 795 -15.69 -24.44 32.50
C SER A 795 -16.99 -24.33 33.30
N PRO A 796 -17.95 -23.47 32.88
CA PRO A 796 -19.17 -23.17 33.65
C PRO A 796 -20.15 -24.35 33.78
N ASN A 797 -19.82 -25.53 33.22
CA ASN A 797 -20.63 -26.75 33.26
C ASN A 797 -19.99 -27.91 34.04
N SER A 798 -18.85 -27.70 34.71
CA SER A 798 -18.21 -28.73 35.53
C SER A 798 -18.79 -28.73 36.95
N SER A 799 -19.17 -29.91 37.46
CA SER A 799 -19.56 -30.07 38.87
C SER A 799 -18.32 -29.87 39.76
N PRO A 800 -18.40 -29.09 40.84
CA PRO A 800 -17.24 -28.78 41.67
C PRO A 800 -16.62 -30.05 42.25
N SER A 801 -15.29 -30.13 42.19
CA SER A 801 -14.51 -31.30 42.62
C SER A 801 -14.44 -31.46 44.15
N THR A 802 -14.59 -30.35 44.89
CA THR A 802 -14.61 -30.32 46.36
C THR A 802 -15.85 -29.58 46.86
N PHE A 803 -16.51 -30.16 47.86
CA PHE A 803 -17.75 -29.64 48.45
C PHE A 803 -17.57 -29.29 49.93
N PHE A 804 -18.28 -28.27 50.41
CA PHE A 804 -18.21 -27.77 51.78
C PHE A 804 -19.58 -27.85 52.48
N PHE A 805 -19.59 -28.17 53.77
CA PHE A 805 -20.81 -28.26 54.59
C PHE A 805 -20.52 -28.05 56.08
N LEU A 806 -21.57 -27.74 56.84
CA LEU A 806 -21.56 -27.63 58.31
C LEU A 806 -21.86 -28.98 58.96
N ASP A 807 -22.93 -29.64 58.51
CA ASP A 807 -23.33 -30.97 58.92
C ASP A 807 -23.72 -31.79 57.67
N PRO A 808 -23.05 -32.94 57.42
CA PRO A 808 -23.29 -33.75 56.22
C PRO A 808 -24.70 -34.36 56.14
N LYS A 809 -25.47 -34.38 57.24
CA LYS A 809 -26.84 -34.94 57.24
C LYS A 809 -27.91 -33.92 56.84
N THR A 810 -27.62 -32.62 56.93
CA THR A 810 -28.62 -31.55 56.78
C THR A 810 -28.38 -30.64 55.57
N ASN A 811 -27.13 -30.56 55.07
CA ASN A 811 -26.78 -29.68 53.94
C ASN A 811 -26.54 -30.45 52.64
N ALA A 812 -26.99 -29.87 51.51
CA ALA A 812 -26.60 -30.31 50.18
C ALA A 812 -25.12 -29.99 49.90
N PHE A 813 -24.50 -30.72 48.97
CA PHE A 813 -23.12 -30.51 48.54
C PHE A 813 -22.94 -29.12 47.88
N VAL A 814 -22.35 -28.14 48.58
CA VAL A 814 -22.18 -26.75 48.07
C VAL A 814 -20.73 -26.46 47.67
N ALA A 815 -20.54 -25.73 46.57
CA ALA A 815 -19.21 -25.33 46.06
C ALA A 815 -18.52 -24.25 46.93
N SER A 816 -19.30 -23.44 47.64
CA SER A 816 -18.82 -22.44 48.59
C SER A 816 -19.81 -22.31 49.75
N LEU A 817 -19.30 -22.06 50.95
CA LEU A 817 -20.06 -21.93 52.18
C LEU A 817 -19.91 -20.50 52.71
N ALA A 818 -21.03 -19.83 53.01
CA ALA A 818 -21.07 -18.52 53.65
C ALA A 818 -21.69 -18.64 55.04
N LEU A 819 -21.04 -18.05 56.05
CA LEU A 819 -21.41 -18.14 57.46
C LEU A 819 -21.54 -16.73 58.03
N ASP A 820 -22.76 -16.32 58.40
CA ASP A 820 -22.98 -15.12 59.21
C ASP A 820 -22.63 -15.44 60.67
N LEU A 821 -21.70 -14.70 61.24
CA LEU A 821 -21.25 -14.85 62.62
C LEU A 821 -21.70 -13.65 63.45
N ALA A 822 -21.86 -13.86 64.76
CA ALA A 822 -22.16 -12.78 65.70
C ALA A 822 -21.01 -11.77 65.77
N ASP A 823 -21.34 -10.53 66.12
CA ASP A 823 -20.37 -9.46 66.24
C ASP A 823 -19.24 -9.86 67.21
N LEU A 824 -17.99 -9.67 66.78
CA LEU A 824 -16.81 -10.12 67.53
C LEU A 824 -16.15 -8.92 68.23
N PRO A 825 -16.18 -8.84 69.58
CA PRO A 825 -15.51 -7.78 70.33
C PRO A 825 -13.99 -7.79 70.17
N VAL A 826 -13.35 -6.66 70.49
CA VAL A 826 -11.90 -6.49 70.38
C VAL A 826 -11.16 -7.53 71.24
N GLY A 827 -10.14 -8.18 70.66
CA GLY A 827 -9.26 -9.13 71.34
C GLY A 827 -9.80 -10.56 71.48
N LEU A 828 -11.04 -10.83 71.08
CA LEU A 828 -11.64 -12.16 71.15
C LEU A 828 -11.36 -13.00 69.89
N THR A 829 -11.42 -14.32 70.08
CA THR A 829 -11.24 -15.33 69.03
C THR A 829 -12.49 -16.18 68.87
N THR A 830 -12.82 -16.52 67.63
CA THR A 830 -13.92 -17.44 67.29
C THR A 830 -13.36 -18.57 66.43
N ASP A 831 -13.65 -19.81 66.83
CA ASP A 831 -13.29 -21.01 66.08
C ASP A 831 -14.52 -21.55 65.32
N VAL A 832 -14.35 -21.82 64.02
CA VAL A 832 -15.38 -22.37 63.12
C VAL A 832 -14.87 -23.67 62.53
N ILE A 833 -15.67 -24.73 62.60
CA ILE A 833 -15.36 -26.02 61.97
C ILE A 833 -16.09 -26.10 60.64
N VAL A 834 -15.34 -26.17 59.55
CA VAL A 834 -15.86 -26.34 58.19
C VAL A 834 -15.52 -27.75 57.72
N LYS A 835 -16.53 -28.53 57.32
CA LYS A 835 -16.32 -29.87 56.79
C LYS A 835 -16.20 -29.83 55.27
N CYS A 836 -15.27 -30.58 54.70
CA CYS A 836 -15.10 -30.70 53.26
C CYS A 836 -15.01 -32.16 52.80
N CYS A 837 -15.40 -32.41 51.56
CA CYS A 837 -15.28 -33.71 50.90
C CYS A 837 -14.86 -33.49 49.45
N SER A 838 -13.76 -34.12 49.03
CA SER A 838 -13.25 -34.02 47.66
C SER A 838 -13.43 -35.33 46.89
N GLN A 839 -13.76 -35.22 45.60
CA GLN A 839 -14.00 -36.35 44.68
C GLN A 839 -12.83 -36.61 43.73
N THR A 840 -11.81 -35.75 43.74
CA THR A 840 -10.63 -35.88 42.87
C THR A 840 -9.33 -35.93 43.68
N VAL A 841 -8.37 -36.71 43.17
CA VAL A 841 -7.03 -36.86 43.76
C VAL A 841 -6.20 -35.64 43.39
N GLY A 842 -5.42 -35.10 44.33
CA GLY A 842 -4.52 -33.96 44.08
C GLY A 842 -4.56 -32.91 45.19
N ASP A 843 -3.91 -31.78 44.92
CA ASP A 843 -3.77 -30.67 45.85
C ASP A 843 -4.90 -29.67 45.64
N HIS A 844 -5.77 -29.51 46.64
CA HIS A 844 -6.91 -28.59 46.59
C HIS A 844 -6.65 -27.37 47.45
N THR A 845 -6.60 -26.18 46.84
CA THR A 845 -6.38 -24.92 47.57
C THR A 845 -7.71 -24.35 48.04
N LEU A 846 -7.97 -24.44 49.35
CA LEU A 846 -9.16 -23.90 50.00
C LEU A 846 -8.90 -22.46 50.42
N ARG A 847 -9.81 -21.55 50.07
CA ARG A 847 -9.78 -20.14 50.41
C ARG A 847 -10.82 -19.83 51.48
N PHE A 848 -10.38 -19.16 52.53
CA PHE A 848 -11.21 -18.66 53.62
C PHE A 848 -11.17 -17.13 53.63
N HIS A 849 -12.32 -16.49 53.52
CA HIS A 849 -12.48 -15.05 53.43
C HIS A 849 -13.41 -14.54 54.52
N ALA A 850 -12.90 -13.69 55.40
CA ALA A 850 -13.67 -13.04 56.46
C ALA A 850 -13.96 -11.58 56.09
N SER A 851 -15.23 -11.18 56.01
CA SER A 851 -15.66 -9.80 55.72
C SER A 851 -16.39 -9.19 56.92
N TYR A 852 -16.09 -7.93 57.27
CA TYR A 852 -16.71 -7.23 58.40
C TYR A 852 -16.75 -5.71 58.17
N ARG A 853 -17.55 -5.01 58.98
CA ARG A 853 -17.62 -3.55 59.05
C ARG A 853 -17.11 -3.04 60.40
N ILE A 854 -16.47 -1.87 60.37
CA ILE A 854 -15.93 -1.21 61.56
C ILE A 854 -15.97 0.32 61.45
N GLY A 855 -16.46 0.99 62.50
CA GLY A 855 -16.40 2.45 62.61
C GLY A 855 -14.99 2.92 62.97
N CYS A 856 -14.37 3.72 62.09
CA CYS A 856 -13.01 4.21 62.24
C CYS A 856 -13.00 5.74 62.42
N VAL A 857 -12.22 6.23 63.39
CA VAL A 857 -11.99 7.68 63.58
C VAL A 857 -10.74 8.08 62.80
N VAL A 858 -10.88 8.93 61.78
CA VAL A 858 -9.75 9.42 60.99
C VAL A 858 -9.32 10.79 61.54
N GLN A 859 -8.08 10.90 62.05
CA GLN A 859 -7.54 12.17 62.53
C GLN A 859 -6.98 13.00 61.37
N GLY A 860 -7.63 14.13 61.06
CA GLY A 860 -7.07 15.13 60.14
C GLY A 860 -8.05 16.20 59.66
N GLY A 861 -8.31 17.21 60.52
CA GLY A 861 -8.90 18.52 60.17
C GLY A 861 -10.30 18.81 60.74
N ALA A 862 -10.37 19.67 61.77
CA ALA A 862 -11.51 20.35 62.44
C ALA A 862 -12.78 19.58 62.88
N ALA A 863 -13.09 18.39 62.35
CA ALA A 863 -14.15 17.52 62.87
C ALA A 863 -13.75 16.05 62.72
N ALA A 864 -13.71 15.31 63.83
CA ALA A 864 -13.50 13.87 63.82
C ALA A 864 -14.75 13.21 63.24
N ALA A 865 -14.71 12.85 61.95
CA ALA A 865 -15.76 12.05 61.32
C ALA A 865 -15.46 10.57 61.53
N THR A 866 -16.42 9.85 62.11
CA THR A 866 -16.41 8.39 62.19
C THR A 866 -16.86 7.83 60.84
N ILE A 867 -15.99 7.08 60.16
CA ILE A 867 -16.28 6.47 58.86
C ILE A 867 -16.51 4.97 59.07
N ASP A 868 -17.62 4.44 58.58
CA ASP A 868 -17.85 2.99 58.52
C ASP A 868 -17.03 2.38 57.38
N CYS A 869 -16.00 1.60 57.74
CA CYS A 869 -15.14 0.93 56.77
C CYS A 869 -15.57 -0.53 56.61
N ALA A 870 -15.70 -0.98 55.36
CA ALA A 870 -15.77 -2.40 55.04
C ALA A 870 -14.35 -2.96 54.90
N CYS A 871 -14.00 -3.94 55.73
CA CYS A 871 -12.71 -4.59 55.76
C CYS A 871 -12.87 -6.08 55.49
N SER A 872 -11.83 -6.71 54.93
CA SER A 872 -11.82 -8.15 54.76
C SER A 872 -10.42 -8.75 54.88
N ALA A 873 -10.34 -9.95 55.45
CA ALA A 873 -9.13 -10.74 55.60
C ALA A 873 -9.31 -12.06 54.84
N THR A 874 -8.29 -12.50 54.11
CA THR A 874 -8.35 -13.73 53.32
C THR A 874 -7.10 -14.57 53.57
N THR A 875 -7.29 -15.87 53.79
CA THR A 875 -6.22 -16.86 53.94
C THR A 875 -6.54 -18.07 53.06
N SER A 876 -5.53 -18.68 52.45
CA SER A 876 -5.68 -19.94 51.71
C SER A 876 -4.83 -21.05 52.33
N THR A 877 -5.29 -22.29 52.22
CA THR A 877 -4.57 -23.48 52.69
C THR A 877 -4.69 -24.61 51.67
N VAL A 878 -3.66 -25.45 51.53
CA VAL A 878 -3.64 -26.55 50.56
C VAL A 878 -3.95 -27.85 51.28
N VAL A 879 -4.93 -28.59 50.78
CA VAL A 879 -5.29 -29.90 51.32
C VAL A 879 -5.01 -30.99 50.28
N HIS A 880 -4.20 -31.97 50.68
CA HIS A 880 -3.76 -33.08 49.82
C HIS A 880 -4.77 -34.23 49.86
N VAL A 881 -5.34 -34.60 48.71
CA VAL A 881 -6.33 -35.69 48.57
C VAL A 881 -5.72 -36.91 47.89
N GLN A 882 -5.83 -38.11 48.48
CA GLN A 882 -5.19 -39.36 48.02
C GLN A 882 -6.19 -40.50 47.74
N GLN A 883 -5.82 -41.45 46.87
CA GLN A 883 -6.61 -42.68 46.65
C GLN A 883 -6.44 -43.69 47.79
N PRO A 884 -7.48 -44.48 48.12
CA PRO A 884 -7.42 -45.47 49.20
C PRO A 884 -6.63 -46.75 48.86
N PHE A 885 -6.46 -47.11 47.58
CA PHE A 885 -5.66 -48.26 47.17
C PHE A 885 -5.18 -48.09 45.72
N ALA A 886 -4.09 -48.76 45.36
CA ALA A 886 -3.58 -48.85 43.99
C ALA A 886 -3.60 -50.29 43.50
N VAL A 887 -3.96 -50.51 42.23
CA VAL A 887 -3.99 -51.84 41.62
C VAL A 887 -3.23 -51.82 40.31
N ALA A 888 -2.31 -52.77 40.12
CA ALA A 888 -1.60 -52.98 38.86
C ALA A 888 -1.88 -54.40 38.35
N SER A 889 -2.36 -54.54 37.11
CA SER A 889 -2.60 -55.86 36.51
C SER A 889 -1.89 -55.99 35.17
N ARG A 890 -1.23 -57.13 34.92
CA ARG A 890 -0.54 -57.45 33.66
C ARG A 890 -0.74 -58.91 33.25
N PRO A 891 -0.91 -59.21 31.95
CA PRO A 891 -0.85 -60.57 31.46
C PRO A 891 0.60 -61.07 31.42
N ILE A 892 0.81 -62.31 31.80
CA ILE A 892 2.08 -63.01 31.71
C ILE A 892 1.87 -64.41 31.09
N SER A 893 2.86 -64.92 30.40
CA SER A 893 2.89 -66.28 29.87
C SER A 893 3.05 -67.27 31.02
N LEU A 894 2.85 -68.57 30.75
CA LEU A 894 3.14 -69.61 31.73
C LEU A 894 4.59 -69.59 32.23
N ASN A 895 5.51 -69.06 31.43
CA ASN A 895 6.93 -68.92 31.78
C ASN A 895 7.24 -67.61 32.54
N GLY A 896 6.24 -66.76 32.77
CA GLY A 896 6.37 -65.51 33.52
C GLY A 896 6.76 -64.27 32.71
N GLU A 897 6.84 -64.37 31.38
CA GLU A 897 7.13 -63.25 30.49
C GLU A 897 5.86 -62.43 30.20
N PRO A 898 5.93 -61.10 30.08
CA PRO A 898 4.75 -60.29 29.76
C PRO A 898 4.15 -60.66 28.39
N VAL A 899 2.82 -60.74 28.32
CA VAL A 899 2.09 -61.09 27.08
C VAL A 899 1.20 -59.93 26.67
N ASP A 900 1.49 -59.33 25.52
CA ASP A 900 0.73 -58.18 25.01
C ASP A 900 -0.52 -58.59 24.20
N GLN A 901 -0.59 -59.84 23.74
CA GLN A 901 -1.67 -60.33 22.88
C GLN A 901 -2.13 -61.73 23.30
N PHE A 902 -3.44 -61.89 23.52
CA PHE A 902 -4.03 -63.19 23.81
C PHE A 902 -4.48 -63.87 22.53
N VAL A 903 -3.96 -65.06 22.24
CA VAL A 903 -4.35 -65.86 21.06
C VAL A 903 -5.23 -67.03 21.49
N GLN A 904 -6.24 -67.33 20.66
CA GLN A 904 -7.14 -68.46 20.88
C GLN A 904 -6.36 -69.78 21.01
N GLN A 905 -6.70 -70.59 22.02
CA GLN A 905 -6.04 -71.86 22.38
C GLN A 905 -4.62 -71.77 22.97
N GLU A 906 -4.15 -70.59 23.39
CA GLU A 906 -2.91 -70.44 24.17
C GLU A 906 -3.21 -70.12 25.65
N LEU A 907 -2.47 -70.74 26.58
CA LEU A 907 -2.65 -70.58 28.01
C LEU A 907 -1.88 -69.36 28.53
N CYS A 908 -2.56 -68.43 29.19
CA CYS A 908 -1.98 -67.21 29.76
C CYS A 908 -2.38 -67.03 31.23
N LEU A 909 -1.58 -66.30 31.99
CA LEU A 909 -1.85 -65.93 33.38
C LEU A 909 -2.09 -64.42 33.46
N ILE A 910 -3.06 -63.97 34.25
CA ILE A 910 -3.21 -62.56 34.61
C ILE A 910 -2.67 -62.37 36.02
N HIS A 911 -1.67 -61.51 36.16
CA HIS A 911 -1.05 -61.12 37.41
C HIS A 911 -1.67 -59.81 37.88
N ALA A 912 -2.25 -59.74 39.07
CA ALA A 912 -2.73 -58.49 39.66
C ALA A 912 -2.16 -58.28 41.07
N ASP A 913 -1.62 -57.09 41.28
CA ASP A 913 -0.99 -56.63 42.52
C ASP A 913 -1.82 -55.48 43.10
N LEU A 914 -2.34 -55.66 44.31
CA LEU A 914 -3.13 -54.65 45.02
C LEU A 914 -2.33 -54.14 46.22
N GLN A 915 -2.14 -52.82 46.29
CA GLN A 915 -1.46 -52.13 47.37
C GLN A 915 -2.45 -51.23 48.12
N VAL A 916 -2.57 -51.43 49.43
CA VAL A 916 -3.43 -50.60 50.28
C VAL A 916 -2.68 -49.33 50.70
N ILE A 917 -3.17 -48.17 50.25
CA ILE A 917 -2.58 -46.85 50.55
C ILE A 917 -3.36 -46.15 51.68
N ALA A 918 -4.63 -46.51 51.85
CA ALA A 918 -5.48 -46.00 52.91
C ALA A 918 -4.87 -46.25 54.29
N THR A 919 -5.06 -45.28 55.19
CA THR A 919 -4.68 -45.38 56.61
C THR A 919 -5.62 -46.29 57.40
N CYS A 920 -6.61 -46.91 56.76
CA CYS A 920 -7.56 -47.81 57.40
C CYS A 920 -7.72 -49.15 56.68
N GLU A 921 -8.22 -50.15 57.42
CA GLU A 921 -8.31 -51.54 56.96
C GLU A 921 -9.28 -51.70 55.77
N LEU A 922 -8.90 -52.55 54.81
CA LEU A 922 -9.74 -52.97 53.69
C LEU A 922 -10.01 -54.47 53.78
N VAL A 923 -11.27 -54.89 53.64
CA VAL A 923 -11.66 -56.31 53.64
C VAL A 923 -12.10 -56.71 52.23
N ILE A 924 -11.59 -57.85 51.74
CA ILE A 924 -12.03 -58.44 50.48
C ILE A 924 -13.17 -59.41 50.77
N GLU A 925 -14.35 -59.11 50.24
CA GLU A 925 -15.56 -59.90 50.50
C GLU A 925 -15.73 -61.06 49.52
N SER A 926 -15.26 -60.93 48.27
CA SER A 926 -15.28 -62.04 47.30
C SER A 926 -14.44 -61.78 46.04
N VAL A 927 -13.87 -62.87 45.50
CA VAL A 927 -13.34 -62.97 44.13
C VAL A 927 -14.12 -64.12 43.48
N VAL A 928 -14.84 -63.87 42.39
CA VAL A 928 -16.03 -64.64 41.96
C VAL A 928 -15.85 -66.16 41.67
N TRP A 929 -14.67 -66.79 41.80
CA TRP A 929 -14.56 -68.27 41.71
C TRP A 929 -13.62 -68.93 42.75
N GLN A 930 -13.28 -68.27 43.86
CA GLN A 930 -12.77 -68.88 45.10
C GLN A 930 -13.21 -68.03 46.31
N LEU A 931 -13.89 -68.64 47.30
CA LEU A 931 -14.22 -68.00 48.57
C LEU A 931 -12.94 -67.81 49.40
N ILE A 932 -12.45 -66.57 49.49
CA ILE A 932 -11.34 -66.22 50.39
C ILE A 932 -11.63 -64.86 51.05
N ASP A 933 -12.13 -64.87 52.28
CA ASP A 933 -12.24 -63.67 53.12
C ASP A 933 -10.85 -63.33 53.69
N VAL A 934 -10.26 -62.21 53.27
CA VAL A 934 -8.99 -61.75 53.84
C VAL A 934 -9.02 -60.25 54.11
N ARG A 935 -8.60 -59.91 55.33
CA ARG A 935 -8.37 -58.54 55.78
C ARG A 935 -7.00 -58.08 55.31
N LEU A 936 -6.96 -56.92 54.66
CA LEU A 936 -5.75 -56.25 54.23
C LEU A 936 -5.46 -55.09 55.18
N LEU A 937 -4.29 -55.13 55.80
CA LEU A 937 -3.82 -54.07 56.69
C LEU A 937 -3.27 -52.88 55.87
N PRO A 938 -3.29 -51.66 56.42
CA PRO A 938 -2.66 -50.49 55.79
C PRO A 938 -1.21 -50.78 55.36
N GLY A 939 -0.85 -50.40 54.13
CA GLY A 939 0.49 -50.63 53.57
C GLY A 939 0.78 -52.07 53.11
N SER A 940 -0.16 -53.02 53.27
CA SER A 940 0.02 -54.38 52.78
C SER A 940 -0.11 -54.46 51.26
N GLU A 941 0.69 -55.35 50.65
CA GLU A 941 0.62 -55.70 49.24
C GLU A 941 0.10 -57.13 49.10
N ARG A 942 -0.85 -57.36 48.20
CA ARG A 942 -1.36 -58.70 47.93
C ARG A 942 -1.41 -59.01 46.44
N ARG A 943 -0.95 -60.22 46.11
CA ARG A 943 -0.78 -60.71 44.74
C ARG A 943 -1.66 -61.92 44.48
N TRP A 944 -2.29 -61.94 43.31
CA TRP A 944 -3.07 -63.08 42.80
C TRP A 944 -2.76 -63.34 41.34
N ARG A 945 -2.78 -64.63 40.98
CA ARG A 945 -2.59 -65.10 39.60
C ARG A 945 -3.85 -65.81 39.15
N TYR A 946 -4.41 -65.37 38.03
CA TYR A 946 -5.58 -65.96 37.41
C TYR A 946 -5.18 -66.68 36.12
N VAL A 947 -5.48 -67.97 36.01
CA VAL A 947 -5.19 -68.78 34.81
C VAL A 947 -6.32 -68.62 33.80
N LEU A 948 -6.00 -68.14 32.60
CA LEU A 948 -6.96 -67.94 31.51
C LEU A 948 -6.57 -68.81 30.30
N PHE A 949 -7.49 -69.69 29.87
CA PHE A 949 -7.36 -70.46 28.63
C PHE A 949 -8.53 -70.14 27.70
N PRO A 950 -8.37 -69.21 26.74
CA PRO A 950 -9.47 -68.78 25.91
C PRO A 950 -9.71 -69.74 24.74
N LEU A 951 -10.87 -70.40 24.75
CA LEU A 951 -11.27 -71.37 23.72
C LEU A 951 -11.84 -70.71 22.45
N VAL A 952 -12.31 -69.46 22.53
CA VAL A 952 -12.97 -68.72 21.45
C VAL A 952 -12.36 -67.32 21.35
N ALA A 953 -12.18 -66.82 20.13
CA ALA A 953 -11.75 -65.44 19.88
C ALA A 953 -12.88 -64.44 20.17
N GLY A 954 -12.55 -63.27 20.74
CA GLY A 954 -13.50 -62.23 21.17
C GLY A 954 -13.22 -61.65 22.55
N HIS A 955 -14.10 -60.78 23.05
CA HIS A 955 -13.99 -60.21 24.40
C HIS A 955 -14.34 -61.24 25.48
N VAL A 956 -13.42 -61.47 26.42
CA VAL A 956 -13.61 -62.31 27.59
C VAL A 956 -13.66 -61.42 28.83
N ALA A 957 -14.78 -61.48 29.56
CA ALA A 957 -14.97 -60.73 30.80
C ALA A 957 -14.12 -61.30 31.94
N LEU A 958 -13.57 -60.42 32.77
CA LEU A 958 -12.80 -60.80 33.96
C LEU A 958 -13.66 -60.82 35.23
N PRO A 959 -13.27 -61.60 36.25
CA PRO A 959 -13.92 -61.57 37.55
C PRO A 959 -13.84 -60.17 38.19
N ARG A 960 -14.92 -59.73 38.83
CA ARG A 960 -14.97 -58.46 39.57
C ARG A 960 -14.44 -58.64 41.00
N LEU A 961 -13.69 -57.64 41.49
CA LEU A 961 -13.20 -57.56 42.87
C LEU A 961 -14.16 -56.69 43.70
N ARG A 962 -14.55 -57.16 44.89
CA ARG A 962 -15.39 -56.41 45.83
C ARG A 962 -14.64 -56.13 47.14
N LEU A 963 -14.59 -54.85 47.55
CA LEU A 963 -13.85 -54.36 48.72
C LEU A 963 -14.80 -53.63 49.68
N SER A 964 -14.66 -53.80 51.00
CA SER A 964 -15.34 -52.97 52.01
C SER A 964 -14.37 -52.31 52.99
N SER A 965 -14.75 -51.14 53.52
CA SER A 965 -13.98 -50.34 54.49
C SER A 965 -14.90 -49.63 55.49
N PRO A 966 -14.46 -49.42 56.75
CA PRO A 966 -15.23 -48.64 57.73
C PRO A 966 -15.21 -47.12 57.50
N CYS A 967 -14.26 -46.60 56.70
CA CYS A 967 -14.01 -45.16 56.54
C CYS A 967 -14.69 -44.55 55.31
N LEU A 968 -15.07 -45.40 54.37
CA LEU A 968 -15.54 -45.04 53.04
C LEU A 968 -16.87 -45.74 52.77
N ALA A 969 -17.79 -45.05 52.10
CA ALA A 969 -19.04 -45.67 51.67
C ALA A 969 -18.78 -46.78 50.64
N GLN A 970 -19.55 -47.86 50.71
CA GLN A 970 -19.43 -49.03 49.82
C GLN A 970 -19.54 -48.64 48.34
N GLU A 971 -20.43 -47.72 47.99
CA GLU A 971 -20.61 -47.25 46.62
C GLU A 971 -19.36 -46.56 46.06
N THR A 972 -18.66 -45.79 46.90
CA THR A 972 -17.42 -45.10 46.52
C THR A 972 -16.30 -46.11 46.27
N LEU A 973 -16.18 -47.13 47.12
CA LEU A 973 -15.20 -48.21 46.95
C LEU A 973 -15.46 -49.03 45.69
N ASP A 974 -16.72 -49.40 45.43
CA ASP A 974 -17.09 -50.18 44.24
C ASP A 974 -16.79 -49.40 42.95
N ARG A 975 -17.04 -48.07 42.93
CA ARG A 975 -16.69 -47.20 41.80
C ARG A 975 -15.18 -47.08 41.60
N LEU A 976 -14.42 -46.94 42.68
CA LEU A 976 -12.96 -46.88 42.62
C LEU A 976 -12.36 -48.21 42.13
N ALA A 977 -12.86 -49.35 42.62
CA ALA A 977 -12.42 -50.67 42.19
C ALA A 977 -12.71 -50.94 40.71
N GLN A 978 -13.88 -50.53 40.20
CA GLN A 978 -14.23 -50.67 38.78
C GLN A 978 -13.37 -49.81 37.85
N ARG A 979 -12.91 -48.64 38.30
CA ARG A 979 -12.02 -47.79 37.52
C ARG A 979 -10.59 -48.34 37.46
N SER A 980 -10.14 -49.00 38.53
CA SER A 980 -8.75 -49.44 38.65
C SER A 980 -8.46 -50.83 38.10
N LEU A 981 -9.48 -51.63 37.76
CA LEU A 981 -9.33 -52.99 37.22
C LEU A 981 -9.93 -53.14 35.81
N PRO A 982 -9.26 -53.83 34.87
CA PRO A 982 -9.82 -54.11 33.55
C PRO A 982 -11.04 -55.04 33.66
N THR A 983 -12.10 -54.72 32.92
CA THR A 983 -13.37 -55.45 32.98
C THR A 983 -13.46 -56.60 31.97
N SER A 984 -12.72 -56.52 30.86
CA SER A 984 -12.60 -57.58 29.84
C SER A 984 -11.31 -57.42 29.03
N PHE A 985 -10.84 -58.51 28.41
CA PHE A 985 -9.75 -58.49 27.42
C PHE A 985 -10.20 -59.12 26.10
N PHE A 986 -9.53 -58.79 25.00
CA PHE A 986 -9.85 -59.33 23.67
C PHE A 986 -8.89 -60.45 23.26
N VAL A 987 -9.43 -61.58 22.80
CA VAL A 987 -8.67 -62.75 22.33
C VAL A 987 -8.71 -62.81 20.80
N LEU A 988 -7.54 -62.91 20.17
CA LEU A 988 -7.37 -62.97 18.71
C LEU A 988 -7.59 -64.39 18.14
N PRO A 989 -8.18 -64.53 16.93
CA PRO A 989 -8.35 -65.81 16.26
C PRO A 989 -7.04 -66.37 15.69
N PHE A 990 -6.91 -67.70 15.65
CA PHE A 990 -5.71 -68.40 15.16
C PHE A 990 -5.58 -68.36 13.62
N ALA A 991 -4.49 -67.83 13.07
CA ALA A 991 -4.26 -67.69 11.62
C ALA A 991 -3.16 -68.62 11.06
N LYS A 992 -3.41 -69.30 9.92
CA LYS A 992 -2.42 -70.13 9.18
C LYS A 992 -1.41 -69.24 8.41
N ARG A 993 -0.11 -69.42 8.62
CA ARG A 993 0.98 -68.70 7.93
C ARG A 993 1.08 -69.05 6.43
N ILE A 994 1.27 -68.03 5.56
CA ILE A 994 1.77 -68.17 4.17
C ILE A 994 2.81 -67.06 3.93
N ASP A 995 3.99 -67.45 3.42
CA ASP A 995 5.12 -66.59 3.05
C ASP A 995 4.83 -65.73 1.82
N GLN A 996 5.43 -64.52 1.72
CA GLN A 996 6.01 -64.02 0.46
C GLN A 996 6.85 -62.74 0.59
N THR A 997 8.05 -62.84 0.03
CA THR A 997 8.95 -61.78 -0.45
C THR A 997 8.41 -61.11 -1.72
N ALA A 998 8.54 -59.77 -1.82
CA ALA A 998 8.78 -58.94 -3.02
C ALA A 998 7.89 -57.67 -3.14
N ALA A 999 8.58 -56.53 -3.24
CA ALA A 999 8.25 -55.26 -3.91
C ALA A 999 6.93 -54.51 -3.58
N GLY A 1000 7.09 -53.43 -2.80
CA GLY A 1000 6.82 -52.04 -3.24
C GLY A 1000 5.38 -51.52 -3.33
N GLY A 1001 5.06 -50.55 -2.48
CA GLY A 1001 4.17 -49.43 -2.85
C GLY A 1001 3.06 -49.07 -1.86
N ALA A 1002 3.15 -47.83 -1.35
CA ALA A 1002 2.07 -46.95 -0.90
C ALA A 1002 1.34 -47.19 0.45
N THR A 1003 1.64 -46.25 1.37
CA THR A 1003 0.73 -45.50 2.26
C THR A 1003 -0.45 -46.22 2.94
N ALA A 1004 -0.36 -46.32 4.26
CA ALA A 1004 -1.51 -46.05 5.14
C ALA A 1004 -1.01 -45.63 6.53
N THR A 1005 -1.38 -44.42 6.92
CA THR A 1005 -1.23 -43.83 8.25
C THR A 1005 -2.00 -44.64 9.29
N THR A 1006 -1.32 -45.26 10.24
CA THR A 1006 -1.92 -45.85 11.43
C THR A 1006 -1.99 -44.81 12.54
N SER A 1007 -3.22 -44.51 12.95
CA SER A 1007 -3.57 -43.71 14.11
C SER A 1007 -3.03 -44.33 15.40
N GLU A 1008 -2.14 -43.60 16.07
CA GLU A 1008 -1.68 -43.93 17.42
C GLU A 1008 -2.83 -43.77 18.43
N TRP A 1009 -3.04 -44.82 19.21
CA TRP A 1009 -3.76 -44.77 20.46
C TRP A 1009 -2.84 -44.10 21.50
N THR A 1010 -3.15 -42.86 21.88
CA THR A 1010 -2.45 -42.15 22.95
C THR A 1010 -2.91 -42.66 24.31
N THR A 1011 -2.11 -43.51 24.93
CA THR A 1011 -2.11 -43.71 26.38
C THR A 1011 -1.50 -42.48 27.05
N GLY A 1012 -2.31 -41.72 27.78
CA GLY A 1012 -1.85 -40.66 28.66
C GLY A 1012 -1.13 -41.26 29.87
N ALA A 1013 0.20 -41.31 29.80
CA ALA A 1013 1.07 -41.47 30.95
C ALA A 1013 1.84 -40.16 31.14
N THR A 1014 1.59 -39.50 32.26
CA THR A 1014 2.27 -38.28 32.70
C THR A 1014 3.71 -38.60 33.10
N ASP A 1015 4.66 -38.01 32.37
CA ASP A 1015 6.09 -37.94 32.68
C ASP A 1015 6.31 -37.26 34.04
N ALA A 1016 6.80 -38.00 35.03
CA ALA A 1016 7.44 -37.45 36.22
C ALA A 1016 8.96 -37.41 35.98
N ARG A 1017 9.49 -36.23 35.65
CA ARG A 1017 10.94 -36.00 35.58
C ARG A 1017 11.51 -35.79 36.99
N LEU A 1018 12.38 -36.69 37.42
CA LEU A 1018 13.31 -36.52 38.54
C LEU A 1018 14.41 -35.49 38.19
N PRO A 1019 14.94 -34.71 39.16
CA PRO A 1019 16.05 -33.80 38.92
C PRO A 1019 17.42 -34.49 38.99
N THR A 1020 18.21 -34.34 37.93
CA THR A 1020 19.68 -34.47 37.87
C THR A 1020 20.37 -33.31 38.63
N ALA A 1021 21.56 -33.36 39.20
CA ALA A 1021 22.61 -34.35 39.46
C ALA A 1021 23.61 -33.69 40.44
N VAL A 1022 24.30 -34.47 41.29
CA VAL A 1022 25.56 -34.06 41.92
C VAL A 1022 26.56 -35.17 41.63
N GLN A 1023 27.65 -34.81 40.93
CA GLN A 1023 28.75 -35.70 40.62
C GLN A 1023 29.80 -35.74 41.74
N THR A 1024 30.51 -36.88 41.74
CA THR A 1024 31.91 -37.14 42.15
C THR A 1024 32.14 -37.83 43.50
N GLY A 1025 32.90 -38.92 43.43
CA GLY A 1025 33.63 -39.50 44.56
C GLY A 1025 33.74 -41.02 44.49
N LEU A 1026 34.87 -41.53 43.95
CA LEU A 1026 35.41 -42.88 44.16
C LEU A 1026 35.29 -43.30 45.65
N THR A 1027 34.98 -44.54 46.02
CA THR A 1027 35.67 -45.83 45.77
C THR A 1027 34.73 -47.01 45.91
#